data_AF-A0A859FHN4-F1
#
_entry.id   AF-A0A859FHN4-F1
#
_cell.length_a   1.000
_cell.length_b   1.000
_cell.length_c   1.000
_cell.angle_alpha   90.00
_cell.angle_beta   90.00
_cell.angle_gamma   90.00
#
_symmetry.space_group_name_H-M   'P 1'
#
loop_
_entity.id
_entity.type
_entity.pdbx_description
1 polymer ?
#
loop_
_entity_poly.entity_id
_entity_poly.type
_entity_poly.pdbx_seq_one_letter_code
_entity_poly.pdbx_strand_id
1 'polypeptide(L)'
;MKQALVAGATGLIGRHVVDHLVKEDAYENVHVLTRRRTPFHEEAKVTEHVVNFDDLDDVKAAFDGITDLYIALGTTIKQAKSKDAFMQVDYVYPLRLAELAKEHGVERVIVVSAMGADSNSKFFYSQVKGSLEESLMELKLPALHIIRPSLLTGERYEFRLGEKSAELLTKPVKNLMRGSLKKFKPIDAEHVAAVMTAIGQTSSKGLHLYDNEDLHTIHEILSGEARKKAAPKASPVSSKYSQVWNLDTIFPGGSESKQFNQFLVNTETDLSVMTLKVDKAKGSDAPDVEQWAAIIDRINSVSMKVREVSAFVSCLSAQDVTDQEAGLLLGKVKRLGAQHGKLLSSVDEQLLAFTDAQWDALTQVEGLQEIAFNLDERRNRAKEKLSTDKEQLIQTLAVDGYHAWGDLYNTIVGRMRVEIKEKGRKKSYSVGQAANKLGDKNRAVRKYAFEQFEKAWEDEADLFATTLNSLAGFRLATYEARGWDSVLKEPLEINRMKQETLDVMWETITKNKDAFIGYMHRKAELLGLDKLSMYDISAPISDHVAHVSYDDAADMIVEQFGQFSPQMAEFAQKAFDEEWIEAEDRDNKRPGGFCTSFPIREQSRIFMTYDGTASNVATLAHELGHAYHQHVMNDLPYMAQGYAMNVAETASTFAEMIVADASVKQASSDEEKIQLLDDKLNRSVAFFMNIHSRFLFETRFYEERKEGLVSKKRLNELMHEAQKEAYGDAINDYSPTFWASKLHFHITGVPFYNFPYTFGYLFSMGIYAKAMEEGADFEQKYIDLLRDTGRLDVETLADKHLGVDLTKPDFWQQAIDFVKQDVRTFMELTEKK
;
A
#
# COMPACT_ATOMS: atom_id res chain seq x y z
N MET A 1 -26.61 19.53 25.90
CA MET A 1 -26.36 18.24 26.59
C MET A 1 -26.95 17.13 25.72
N LYS A 2 -26.56 15.87 25.92
CA LYS A 2 -27.03 14.76 25.07
C LYS A 2 -28.45 14.34 25.45
N GLN A 3 -29.17 13.73 24.52
CA GLN A 3 -30.44 13.07 24.79
C GLN A 3 -30.38 11.64 24.25
N ALA A 4 -30.74 10.67 25.10
CA ALA A 4 -30.73 9.26 24.73
C ALA A 4 -32.16 8.77 24.49
N LEU A 5 -32.33 7.87 23.52
CA LEU A 5 -33.55 7.10 23.35
C LEU A 5 -33.27 5.61 23.50
N VAL A 6 -34.00 4.92 24.39
CA VAL A 6 -33.83 3.50 24.67
C VAL A 6 -35.06 2.72 24.24
N ALA A 7 -34.90 1.83 23.26
CA ALA A 7 -35.90 0.84 22.88
C ALA A 7 -35.57 -0.51 23.55
N GLY A 8 -36.52 -1.05 24.32
CA GLY A 8 -36.32 -2.29 25.09
C GLY A 8 -35.94 -2.09 26.56
N ALA A 9 -36.35 -0.98 27.17
CA ALA A 9 -36.08 -0.65 28.57
C ALA A 9 -36.56 -1.69 29.61
N THR A 10 -37.51 -2.56 29.25
CA THR A 10 -37.99 -3.66 30.11
C THR A 10 -37.19 -4.95 29.96
N GLY A 11 -36.25 -5.00 29.01
CA GLY A 11 -35.39 -6.14 28.71
C GLY A 11 -34.21 -6.28 29.67
N LEU A 12 -33.54 -7.43 29.64
CA LEU A 12 -32.45 -7.77 30.57
C LEU A 12 -31.28 -6.77 30.51
N ILE A 13 -30.87 -6.34 29.30
CA ILE A 13 -29.83 -5.32 29.13
C ILE A 13 -30.42 -3.91 29.22
N GLY A 14 -31.56 -3.68 28.55
CA GLY A 14 -32.14 -2.33 28.40
C GLY A 14 -32.49 -1.65 29.72
N ARG A 15 -32.86 -2.42 30.76
CA ARG A 15 -33.07 -1.87 32.11
C ARG A 15 -31.79 -1.24 32.68
N HIS A 16 -30.69 -1.99 32.66
CA HIS A 16 -29.40 -1.50 33.16
C HIS A 16 -28.88 -0.33 32.32
N VAL A 17 -29.18 -0.29 31.02
CA VAL A 17 -28.87 0.87 30.17
C VAL A 17 -29.59 2.11 30.68
N VAL A 18 -30.90 2.04 30.97
CA VAL A 18 -31.64 3.18 31.55
C VAL A 18 -31.08 3.57 32.93
N ASP A 19 -30.83 2.60 33.80
CA ASP A 19 -30.26 2.82 35.15
C ASP A 19 -28.90 3.53 35.11
N HIS A 20 -28.06 3.22 34.11
CA HIS A 20 -26.78 3.89 33.89
C HIS A 20 -26.99 5.30 33.33
N LEU A 21 -27.78 5.45 32.27
CA LEU A 21 -27.99 6.74 31.59
C LEU A 21 -28.58 7.82 32.51
N VAL A 22 -29.49 7.46 33.42
CA VAL A 22 -30.08 8.41 34.38
C VAL A 22 -29.04 8.95 35.37
N LYS A 23 -28.03 8.13 35.71
CA LYS A 23 -26.95 8.50 36.63
C LYS A 23 -25.84 9.31 35.96
N GLU A 24 -25.76 9.31 34.64
CA GLU A 24 -24.77 10.08 33.89
C GLU A 24 -25.16 11.57 33.81
N ASP A 25 -24.17 12.44 33.98
CA ASP A 25 -24.36 13.90 33.82
C ASP A 25 -24.34 14.34 32.35
N ALA A 26 -23.87 13.47 31.45
CA ALA A 26 -23.80 13.76 30.02
C ALA A 26 -25.18 13.83 29.34
N TYR A 27 -26.19 13.16 29.91
CA TYR A 27 -27.55 13.09 29.39
C TYR A 27 -28.51 13.96 30.20
N GLU A 28 -29.16 14.88 29.50
CA GLU A 28 -30.16 15.78 30.09
C GLU A 28 -31.53 15.10 30.23
N ASN A 29 -31.90 14.26 29.25
CA ASN A 29 -33.14 13.51 29.24
C ASN A 29 -32.93 12.13 28.61
N VAL A 30 -33.63 11.11 29.13
CA VAL A 30 -33.62 9.73 28.65
C VAL A 30 -35.03 9.35 28.22
N HIS A 31 -35.24 9.22 26.93
CA HIS A 31 -36.49 8.80 26.33
C HIS A 31 -36.54 7.27 26.35
N VAL A 32 -37.66 6.68 26.77
CA VAL A 32 -37.84 5.22 26.73
C VAL A 32 -39.07 4.85 25.92
N LEU A 33 -38.91 3.92 24.97
CA LEU A 33 -40.02 3.37 24.18
C LEU A 33 -40.45 2.04 24.79
N THR A 34 -41.68 1.98 25.31
CA THR A 34 -42.21 0.81 26.02
C THR A 34 -43.62 0.47 25.56
N ARG A 35 -44.05 -0.80 25.70
CA ARG A 35 -45.42 -1.24 25.36
C ARG A 35 -46.44 -0.96 26.46
N ARG A 36 -45.96 -0.66 27.67
CA ARG A 36 -46.72 -0.41 28.89
C ARG A 36 -45.86 0.45 29.81
N ARG A 37 -46.49 1.26 30.66
CA ARG A 37 -45.75 2.07 31.66
C ARG A 37 -44.81 1.21 32.51
N THR A 38 -43.63 1.75 32.78
CA THR A 38 -42.56 1.10 33.55
C THR A 38 -42.29 1.86 34.85
N PRO A 39 -41.60 1.26 35.84
CA PRO A 39 -41.22 1.98 37.06
C PRO A 39 -40.38 3.25 36.81
N PHE A 40 -39.73 3.36 35.65
CA PHE A 40 -38.93 4.52 35.27
C PHE A 40 -39.74 5.81 35.07
N HIS A 41 -41.07 5.75 34.98
CA HIS A 41 -41.90 6.97 34.87
C HIS A 41 -41.83 7.87 36.12
N GLU A 42 -41.31 7.37 37.24
CA GLU A 42 -41.08 8.15 38.46
C GLU A 42 -39.72 8.87 38.46
N GLU A 43 -38.81 8.53 37.52
CA GLU A 43 -37.50 9.15 37.40
C GLU A 43 -37.59 10.51 36.69
N ALA A 44 -37.07 11.56 37.34
CA ALA A 44 -37.19 12.94 36.85
C ALA A 44 -36.50 13.18 35.49
N LYS A 45 -35.47 12.40 35.15
CA LYS A 45 -34.74 12.46 33.87
C LYS A 45 -35.32 11.56 32.78
N VAL A 46 -36.44 10.85 33.03
CA VAL A 46 -37.00 9.89 32.08
C VAL A 46 -38.30 10.40 31.48
N THR A 47 -38.37 10.39 30.15
CA THR A 47 -39.61 10.60 29.39
C THR A 47 -40.06 9.28 28.79
N GLU A 48 -41.15 8.72 29.30
CA GLU A 48 -41.68 7.44 28.82
C GLU A 48 -42.74 7.62 27.73
N HIS A 49 -42.50 6.96 26.59
CA HIS A 49 -43.43 6.88 25.47
C HIS A 49 -44.01 5.46 25.43
N VAL A 50 -45.32 5.35 25.67
CA VAL A 50 -46.05 4.08 25.56
C VAL A 50 -46.53 3.91 24.13
N VAL A 51 -45.96 2.96 23.40
CA VAL A 51 -46.05 2.89 21.94
C VAL A 51 -46.47 1.52 21.44
N ASN A 52 -47.15 1.51 20.28
CA ASN A 52 -47.38 0.29 19.53
C ASN A 52 -46.19 0.06 18.57
N PHE A 53 -45.36 -0.95 18.81
CA PHE A 53 -44.20 -1.21 17.95
C PHE A 53 -44.58 -1.71 16.54
N ASP A 54 -45.82 -2.16 16.33
CA ASP A 54 -46.34 -2.48 14.99
C ASP A 54 -46.65 -1.22 14.17
N ASP A 55 -46.67 -0.04 14.81
CA ASP A 55 -46.89 1.27 14.17
C ASP A 55 -45.93 2.32 14.76
N LEU A 56 -44.70 2.35 14.23
CA LEU A 56 -43.64 3.26 14.69
C LEU A 56 -43.70 4.65 14.05
N ASP A 57 -44.69 4.93 13.19
CA ASP A 57 -44.82 6.27 12.62
C ASP A 57 -45.32 7.30 13.65
N ASP A 58 -46.09 6.85 14.64
CA ASP A 58 -46.58 7.67 15.76
C ASP A 58 -45.47 8.10 16.74
N VAL A 59 -44.27 7.52 16.64
CA VAL A 59 -43.15 7.79 17.56
C VAL A 59 -42.05 8.65 16.96
N LYS A 60 -42.23 9.16 15.74
CA LYS A 60 -41.27 10.04 15.04
C LYS A 60 -40.86 11.24 15.91
N ALA A 61 -41.84 11.91 16.53
CA ALA A 61 -41.58 13.05 17.40
C ALA A 61 -40.72 12.72 18.63
N ALA A 62 -40.59 11.44 19.01
CA ALA A 62 -39.71 11.03 20.10
C ALA A 62 -38.22 11.04 19.71
N PHE A 63 -37.89 11.11 18.42
CA PHE A 63 -36.52 11.19 17.89
C PHE A 63 -35.99 12.63 17.79
N ASP A 64 -36.85 13.63 17.95
CA ASP A 64 -36.45 15.04 17.88
C ASP A 64 -35.46 15.38 19.00
N GLY A 65 -34.24 15.79 18.62
CA GLY A 65 -33.17 16.15 19.55
C GLY A 65 -32.38 14.97 20.15
N ILE A 66 -32.70 13.73 19.76
CA ILE A 66 -31.97 12.54 20.22
C ILE A 66 -30.58 12.48 19.57
N THR A 67 -29.55 12.38 20.41
CA THR A 67 -28.16 12.19 19.97
C THR A 67 -27.79 10.71 19.88
N ASP A 68 -28.34 9.89 20.78
CA ASP A 68 -27.94 8.50 20.98
C ASP A 68 -29.14 7.56 21.05
N LEU A 69 -29.21 6.61 20.12
CA LEU A 69 -30.22 5.55 20.09
C LEU A 69 -29.64 4.24 20.63
N TYR A 70 -30.24 3.69 21.69
CA TYR A 70 -29.95 2.38 22.25
C TYR A 70 -31.06 1.38 21.93
N ILE A 71 -30.75 0.37 21.12
CA ILE A 71 -31.69 -0.70 20.77
C ILE A 71 -31.29 -1.98 21.53
N ALA A 72 -32.01 -2.24 22.62
CA ALA A 72 -31.90 -3.48 23.42
C ALA A 72 -33.13 -4.37 23.25
N LEU A 73 -33.80 -4.27 22.09
CA LEU A 73 -34.92 -5.14 21.72
C LEU A 73 -34.43 -6.55 21.40
N GLY A 74 -35.16 -7.53 21.92
CA GLY A 74 -34.95 -8.93 21.61
C GLY A 74 -35.96 -9.79 22.33
N THR A 75 -36.32 -10.91 21.73
CA THR A 75 -37.19 -11.92 22.32
C THR A 75 -36.56 -13.29 22.23
N THR A 76 -37.19 -14.28 22.83
CA THR A 76 -36.84 -15.69 22.61
C THR A 76 -37.86 -16.30 21.67
N ILE A 77 -37.48 -17.30 20.86
CA ILE A 77 -38.44 -18.04 20.00
C ILE A 77 -39.62 -18.56 20.85
N LYS A 78 -39.35 -18.99 22.08
CA LYS A 78 -40.38 -19.44 23.05
C LYS A 78 -41.34 -18.31 23.47
N GLN A 79 -40.88 -17.06 23.58
CA GLN A 79 -41.71 -15.89 23.88
C GLN A 79 -42.48 -15.37 22.66
N ALA A 80 -41.84 -15.35 21.50
CA ALA A 80 -42.45 -14.93 20.23
C ALA A 80 -43.58 -15.85 19.79
N LYS A 81 -43.54 -17.14 20.18
CA LYS A 81 -44.50 -18.20 19.81
C LYS A 81 -44.49 -18.56 18.32
N SER A 82 -43.94 -17.73 17.42
CA SER A 82 -43.72 -18.03 16.00
C SER A 82 -42.42 -17.41 15.47
N LYS A 83 -41.95 -17.89 14.30
CA LYS A 83 -40.80 -17.31 13.60
C LYS A 83 -41.07 -15.88 13.12
N ASP A 84 -42.27 -15.62 12.64
CA ASP A 84 -42.65 -14.29 12.15
C ASP A 84 -42.69 -13.27 13.29
N ALA A 85 -43.26 -13.64 14.44
CA ALA A 85 -43.26 -12.80 15.62
C ALA A 85 -41.84 -12.56 16.18
N PHE A 86 -40.93 -13.54 16.00
CA PHE A 86 -39.52 -13.37 16.33
C PHE A 86 -38.84 -12.39 15.37
N MET A 87 -39.05 -12.53 14.06
CA MET A 87 -38.55 -11.58 13.05
C MET A 87 -39.04 -10.16 13.30
N GLN A 88 -40.32 -9.99 13.69
CA GLN A 88 -40.86 -8.68 14.01
C GLN A 88 -40.05 -7.99 15.13
N VAL A 89 -39.79 -8.70 16.23
CA VAL A 89 -39.08 -8.14 17.39
C VAL A 89 -37.58 -8.01 17.18
N ASP A 90 -36.94 -9.00 16.56
CA ASP A 90 -35.48 -9.12 16.49
C ASP A 90 -34.87 -8.63 15.17
N TYR A 91 -35.67 -8.26 14.18
CA TYR A 91 -35.22 -7.71 12.90
C TYR A 91 -36.01 -6.44 12.51
N VAL A 92 -37.34 -6.54 12.39
CA VAL A 92 -38.15 -5.45 11.81
C VAL A 92 -38.14 -4.19 12.69
N TYR A 93 -38.45 -4.29 13.99
CA TYR A 93 -38.47 -3.10 14.84
C TYR A 93 -37.09 -2.45 15.01
N PRO A 94 -35.98 -3.20 15.27
CA PRO A 94 -34.65 -2.61 15.32
C PRO A 94 -34.25 -1.88 14.04
N LEU A 95 -34.52 -2.47 12.87
CA LEU A 95 -34.23 -1.84 11.59
C LEU A 95 -35.04 -0.56 11.41
N ARG A 96 -36.35 -0.59 11.69
CA ARG A 96 -37.21 0.60 11.57
C ARG A 96 -36.80 1.72 12.51
N LEU A 97 -36.37 1.40 13.74
CA LEU A 97 -35.86 2.40 14.68
C LEU A 97 -34.55 3.03 14.19
N ALA A 98 -33.68 2.26 13.55
CA ALA A 98 -32.44 2.76 12.96
C ALA A 98 -32.70 3.64 11.73
N GLU A 99 -33.70 3.30 10.91
CA GLU A 99 -34.16 4.17 9.82
C GLU A 99 -34.68 5.51 10.35
N LEU A 100 -35.54 5.49 11.39
CA LEU A 100 -36.02 6.70 12.05
C LEU A 100 -34.88 7.54 12.64
N ALA A 101 -33.88 6.89 13.24
CA ALA A 101 -32.67 7.55 13.72
C ALA A 101 -31.92 8.25 12.58
N LYS A 102 -31.78 7.61 11.42
CA LYS A 102 -31.16 8.22 10.24
C LYS A 102 -31.97 9.43 9.74
N GLU A 103 -33.29 9.30 9.66
CA GLU A 103 -34.21 10.36 9.22
C GLU A 103 -34.09 11.62 10.11
N HIS A 104 -33.83 11.46 11.41
CA HIS A 104 -33.77 12.55 12.38
C HIS A 104 -32.34 12.96 12.76
N GLY A 105 -31.33 12.46 12.05
CA GLY A 105 -29.94 12.87 12.25
C GLY A 105 -29.32 12.41 13.57
N VAL A 106 -29.79 11.31 14.14
CA VAL A 106 -29.21 10.71 15.34
C VAL A 106 -27.74 10.36 15.07
N GLU A 107 -26.85 10.81 15.94
CA GLU A 107 -25.41 10.69 15.73
C GLU A 107 -24.92 9.25 15.90
N ARG A 108 -25.45 8.53 16.90
CA ARG A 108 -25.01 7.16 17.21
C ARG A 108 -26.18 6.21 17.43
N VAL A 109 -26.09 5.04 16.80
CA VAL A 109 -27.01 3.91 17.02
C VAL A 109 -26.23 2.75 17.63
N ILE A 110 -26.62 2.31 18.81
CA ILE A 110 -26.00 1.23 19.58
C ILE A 110 -27.02 0.09 19.72
N VAL A 111 -26.79 -1.03 19.05
CA VAL A 111 -27.76 -2.14 18.93
C VAL A 111 -27.22 -3.45 19.50
N VAL A 112 -28.06 -4.17 20.24
CA VAL A 112 -27.76 -5.52 20.74
C VAL A 112 -28.12 -6.56 19.69
N SER A 113 -27.10 -7.27 19.23
CA SER A 113 -27.19 -8.47 18.42
C SER A 113 -26.82 -9.72 19.25
N ALA A 114 -26.10 -10.68 18.69
CA ALA A 114 -25.70 -11.88 19.38
C ALA A 114 -24.40 -12.48 18.83
N MET A 115 -23.67 -13.16 19.70
CA MET A 115 -22.54 -13.99 19.30
C MET A 115 -22.99 -15.04 18.26
N GLY A 116 -22.28 -15.09 17.14
CA GLY A 116 -22.59 -15.99 16.02
C GLY A 116 -23.76 -15.52 15.16
N ALA A 117 -24.09 -14.22 15.16
CA ALA A 117 -24.93 -13.59 14.15
C ALA A 117 -24.27 -13.73 12.76
N ASP A 118 -25.00 -14.33 11.83
CA ASP A 118 -24.56 -14.63 10.47
C ASP A 118 -25.79 -14.92 9.61
N SER A 119 -26.04 -14.10 8.58
CA SER A 119 -27.20 -14.20 7.67
C SER A 119 -27.27 -15.54 6.93
N ASN A 120 -26.13 -16.21 6.77
CA ASN A 120 -26.00 -17.53 6.13
C ASN A 120 -26.12 -18.69 7.13
N SER A 121 -26.33 -18.41 8.42
CA SER A 121 -26.44 -19.45 9.44
C SER A 121 -27.65 -20.35 9.18
N LYS A 122 -27.45 -21.66 9.34
CA LYS A 122 -28.56 -22.64 9.35
C LYS A 122 -29.41 -22.52 10.63
N PHE A 123 -28.93 -21.81 11.66
CA PHE A 123 -29.65 -21.59 12.89
C PHE A 123 -30.45 -20.30 12.81
N PHE A 124 -31.79 -20.42 12.81
CA PHE A 124 -32.72 -19.33 12.57
C PHE A 124 -32.42 -18.06 13.39
N TYR A 125 -32.15 -18.19 14.70
CA TYR A 125 -31.81 -17.04 15.56
C TYR A 125 -30.56 -16.29 15.07
N SER A 126 -29.48 -17.02 14.75
CA SER A 126 -28.24 -16.45 14.23
C SER A 126 -28.43 -15.81 12.85
N GLN A 127 -29.26 -16.43 12.02
CA GLN A 127 -29.65 -15.90 10.70
C GLN A 127 -30.39 -14.57 10.81
N VAL A 128 -31.40 -14.48 11.68
CA VAL A 128 -32.15 -13.23 11.89
C VAL A 128 -31.22 -12.12 12.38
N LYS A 129 -30.38 -12.42 13.38
CA LYS A 129 -29.44 -11.44 13.92
C LYS A 129 -28.41 -10.99 12.89
N GLY A 130 -27.85 -11.91 12.10
CA GLY A 130 -26.92 -11.55 11.02
C GLY A 130 -27.59 -10.73 9.92
N SER A 131 -28.83 -11.07 9.54
CA SER A 131 -29.60 -10.31 8.55
C SER A 131 -29.88 -8.89 9.03
N LEU A 132 -30.21 -8.71 10.33
CA LEU A 132 -30.42 -7.39 10.92
C LEU A 132 -29.13 -6.57 10.83
N GLU A 133 -28.00 -7.15 11.21
CA GLU A 133 -26.71 -6.45 11.18
C GLU A 133 -26.35 -5.98 9.77
N GLU A 134 -26.50 -6.83 8.75
CA GLU A 134 -26.29 -6.46 7.35
C GLU A 134 -27.18 -5.29 6.93
N SER A 135 -28.48 -5.36 7.26
CA SER A 135 -29.45 -4.32 6.92
C SER A 135 -29.10 -2.98 7.60
N LEU A 136 -28.62 -3.02 8.85
CA LEU A 136 -28.18 -1.81 9.56
C LEU A 136 -26.90 -1.21 8.96
N MET A 137 -25.96 -2.04 8.49
CA MET A 137 -24.75 -1.56 7.82
C MET A 137 -25.06 -0.82 6.51
N GLU A 138 -26.07 -1.28 5.76
CA GLU A 138 -26.52 -0.64 4.52
C GLU A 138 -27.11 0.76 4.74
N LEU A 139 -27.63 1.04 5.93
CA LEU A 139 -28.16 2.36 6.27
C LEU A 139 -27.07 3.44 6.31
N LYS A 140 -25.77 3.10 6.40
CA LYS A 140 -24.65 4.06 6.48
C LYS A 140 -24.89 5.14 7.54
N LEU A 141 -25.28 4.71 8.74
CA LEU A 141 -25.50 5.61 9.88
C LEU A 141 -24.20 6.36 10.23
N PRO A 142 -24.28 7.60 10.77
CA PRO A 142 -23.08 8.38 11.11
C PRO A 142 -22.13 7.61 12.05
N ALA A 143 -22.68 6.89 13.02
CA ALA A 143 -21.99 5.86 13.78
C ALA A 143 -22.94 4.72 14.17
N LEU A 144 -22.54 3.49 13.86
CA LEU A 144 -23.28 2.26 14.17
C LEU A 144 -22.42 1.34 15.04
N HIS A 145 -22.90 1.01 16.24
CA HIS A 145 -22.24 0.12 17.18
C HIS A 145 -23.07 -1.15 17.38
N ILE A 146 -22.53 -2.30 16.97
CA ILE A 146 -23.20 -3.59 17.06
C ILE A 146 -22.57 -4.41 18.19
N ILE A 147 -23.39 -4.79 19.17
CA ILE A 147 -22.96 -5.47 20.40
C ILE A 147 -23.34 -6.95 20.31
N ARG A 148 -22.38 -7.86 20.28
CA ARG A 148 -22.59 -9.31 20.13
C ARG A 148 -22.24 -10.08 21.42
N PRO A 149 -23.08 -10.01 22.46
CA PRO A 149 -22.84 -10.74 23.69
C PRO A 149 -22.98 -12.26 23.46
N SER A 150 -22.29 -13.03 24.29
CA SER A 150 -22.52 -14.48 24.41
C SER A 150 -23.75 -14.76 25.30
N LEU A 151 -23.76 -15.85 26.06
CA LEU A 151 -24.85 -16.16 26.98
C LEU A 151 -24.96 -15.10 28.09
N LEU A 152 -26.12 -14.44 28.19
CA LEU A 152 -26.39 -13.40 29.18
C LEU A 152 -26.78 -13.99 30.55
N THR A 153 -26.18 -13.49 31.62
CA THR A 153 -26.58 -13.72 33.03
C THR A 153 -27.18 -12.46 33.65
N GLY A 154 -28.03 -12.59 34.67
CA GLY A 154 -28.63 -11.47 35.41
C GLY A 154 -30.03 -11.75 35.97
N GLU A 155 -30.49 -10.95 36.93
CA GLU A 155 -31.83 -11.09 37.56
C GLU A 155 -32.96 -10.54 36.67
N ARG A 156 -34.10 -11.25 36.60
CA ARG A 156 -35.26 -10.92 35.76
C ARG A 156 -36.51 -10.59 36.60
N TYR A 157 -37.33 -9.63 36.16
CA TYR A 157 -38.57 -9.22 36.85
C TYR A 157 -39.78 -10.17 36.65
N GLU A 158 -39.78 -11.04 35.64
CA GLU A 158 -40.89 -11.99 35.39
C GLU A 158 -40.53 -13.42 35.83
N PHE A 159 -41.33 -13.96 36.76
CA PHE A 159 -41.22 -15.33 37.26
C PHE A 159 -41.59 -16.35 36.16
N ARG A 160 -40.67 -17.27 35.84
CA ARG A 160 -40.94 -18.44 34.99
C ARG A 160 -40.77 -19.74 35.77
N LEU A 161 -41.89 -20.42 35.99
CA LEU A 161 -41.92 -21.84 36.33
C LEU A 161 -41.31 -22.63 35.15
N GLY A 162 -40.08 -23.13 35.30
CA GLY A 162 -39.55 -24.16 34.39
C GLY A 162 -38.10 -24.06 33.92
N GLU A 163 -37.24 -23.25 34.54
CA GLU A 163 -35.79 -23.27 34.26
C GLU A 163 -34.99 -23.44 35.55
N LYS A 164 -34.99 -24.67 36.09
CA LYS A 164 -34.07 -25.08 37.18
C LYS A 164 -32.95 -26.00 36.69
N SER A 165 -32.78 -26.15 35.38
CA SER A 165 -31.84 -27.10 34.77
C SER A 165 -30.59 -26.45 34.17
N ALA A 166 -30.51 -25.12 34.06
CA ALA A 166 -29.34 -24.43 33.53
C ALA A 166 -28.44 -23.79 34.62
N GLU A 167 -28.97 -23.49 35.81
CA GLU A 167 -28.21 -22.87 36.91
C GLU A 167 -27.32 -23.85 37.70
N LEU A 168 -27.48 -25.16 37.51
CA LEU A 168 -26.75 -26.18 38.27
C LEU A 168 -25.45 -26.67 37.61
N LEU A 169 -25.11 -26.19 36.40
CA LEU A 169 -23.91 -26.64 35.67
C LEU A 169 -22.79 -25.59 35.48
N THR A 170 -22.96 -24.34 35.94
CA THR A 170 -22.03 -23.25 35.58
C THR A 170 -21.10 -22.76 36.69
N LYS A 171 -21.21 -23.25 37.94
CA LYS A 171 -20.34 -22.75 39.03
C LYS A 171 -18.91 -23.34 39.10
N PRO A 172 -18.54 -24.48 38.49
CA PRO A 172 -17.13 -24.89 38.42
C PRO A 172 -16.44 -24.74 37.04
N VAL A 173 -17.05 -24.08 36.04
CA VAL A 173 -16.46 -23.98 34.66
C VAL A 173 -15.82 -22.62 34.37
N LYS A 174 -16.05 -21.59 35.20
CA LYS A 174 -15.53 -20.21 34.99
C LYS A 174 -14.00 -20.14 34.92
N ASN A 175 -13.29 -21.10 35.54
CA ASN A 175 -11.83 -21.17 35.58
C ASN A 175 -11.19 -22.15 34.56
N LEU A 176 -11.99 -22.88 33.78
CA LEU A 176 -11.49 -23.91 32.84
C LEU A 176 -11.47 -23.45 31.37
N MET A 177 -12.13 -22.33 31.04
CA MET A 177 -12.16 -21.78 29.68
C MET A 177 -10.98 -20.82 29.45
N ARG A 178 -9.82 -21.37 29.05
CA ARG A 178 -8.63 -20.63 28.58
C ARG A 178 -8.44 -20.81 27.07
N GLY A 179 -7.82 -19.84 26.39
CA GLY A 179 -7.56 -19.89 24.95
C GLY A 179 -8.81 -19.67 24.09
N SER A 180 -8.97 -20.44 23.00
CA SER A 180 -10.03 -20.29 21.98
C SER A 180 -11.48 -20.42 22.48
N LEU A 181 -11.68 -20.82 23.74
CA LEU A 181 -12.98 -20.93 24.40
C LEU A 181 -13.41 -19.63 25.11
N LYS A 182 -12.55 -18.61 25.20
CA LYS A 182 -12.82 -17.34 25.92
C LYS A 182 -14.03 -16.58 25.37
N LYS A 183 -14.21 -16.55 24.04
CA LYS A 183 -15.40 -15.98 23.37
C LYS A 183 -16.74 -16.54 23.84
N PHE A 184 -16.81 -17.77 24.34
CA PHE A 184 -18.06 -18.38 24.82
C PHE A 184 -18.34 -18.11 26.30
N LYS A 185 -17.48 -17.35 26.99
CA LYS A 185 -17.64 -17.02 28.42
C LYS A 185 -18.92 -16.20 28.62
N PRO A 186 -19.88 -16.67 29.44
CA PRO A 186 -21.09 -15.91 29.74
C PRO A 186 -20.76 -14.52 30.29
N ILE A 187 -21.54 -13.53 29.87
CA ILE A 187 -21.39 -12.14 30.27
C ILE A 187 -22.64 -11.65 31.00
N ASP A 188 -22.44 -10.88 32.05
CA ASP A 188 -23.55 -10.30 32.80
C ASP A 188 -24.21 -9.16 32.01
N ALA A 189 -25.53 -9.08 32.04
CA ALA A 189 -26.27 -8.04 31.33
C ALA A 189 -25.95 -6.63 31.82
N GLU A 190 -25.63 -6.46 33.11
CA GLU A 190 -25.15 -5.20 33.65
C GLU A 190 -23.81 -4.78 33.02
N HIS A 191 -22.91 -5.74 32.77
CA HIS A 191 -21.62 -5.48 32.14
C HIS A 191 -21.81 -5.04 30.68
N VAL A 192 -22.70 -5.71 29.94
CA VAL A 192 -23.04 -5.31 28.56
C VAL A 192 -23.63 -3.91 28.55
N ALA A 193 -24.53 -3.59 29.47
CA ALA A 193 -25.10 -2.26 29.60
C ALA A 193 -24.05 -1.18 29.93
N ALA A 194 -23.10 -1.48 30.83
CA ALA A 194 -21.99 -0.57 31.16
C ALA A 194 -21.12 -0.25 29.94
N VAL A 195 -20.82 -1.27 29.12
CA VAL A 195 -20.07 -1.07 27.88
C VAL A 195 -20.88 -0.24 26.88
N MET A 196 -22.17 -0.54 26.70
CA MET A 196 -23.05 0.24 25.81
C MET A 196 -23.11 1.71 26.21
N THR A 197 -23.28 2.02 27.51
CA THR A 197 -23.34 3.41 27.97
C THR A 197 -21.99 4.11 27.84
N ALA A 198 -20.88 3.42 28.09
CA ALA A 198 -19.54 3.95 27.87
C ALA A 198 -19.27 4.28 26.39
N ILE A 199 -19.71 3.43 25.45
CA ILE A 199 -19.63 3.69 24.01
C ILE A 199 -20.37 4.99 23.66
N GLY A 200 -21.55 5.20 24.23
CA GLY A 200 -22.30 6.45 24.10
C GLY A 200 -21.62 7.68 24.70
N GLN A 201 -20.47 7.55 25.35
CA GLN A 201 -19.64 8.71 25.75
C GLN A 201 -18.48 8.99 24.80
N THR A 202 -18.17 8.10 23.87
CA THR A 202 -17.04 8.24 22.94
C THR A 202 -17.41 9.01 21.67
N SER A 203 -16.48 9.80 21.13
CA SER A 203 -16.64 10.32 19.76
C SER A 203 -16.31 9.19 18.78
N SER A 204 -17.28 8.79 17.96
CA SER A 204 -17.15 7.70 17.01
C SER A 204 -17.83 8.04 15.69
N LYS A 205 -17.28 7.53 14.58
CA LYS A 205 -17.86 7.57 13.23
C LYS A 205 -17.74 6.20 12.59
N GLY A 206 -18.65 5.87 11.68
CA GLY A 206 -18.64 4.61 10.93
C GLY A 206 -19.12 3.39 11.73
N LEU A 207 -18.75 2.19 11.26
CA LEU A 207 -19.19 0.91 11.81
C LEU A 207 -18.22 0.40 12.89
N HIS A 208 -18.78 0.02 14.04
CA HIS A 208 -18.06 -0.56 15.17
C HIS A 208 -18.74 -1.86 15.60
N LEU A 209 -17.98 -2.94 15.70
CA LEU A 209 -18.46 -4.25 16.09
C LEU A 209 -17.76 -4.71 17.36
N TYR A 210 -18.53 -5.14 18.36
CA TYR A 210 -18.00 -5.57 19.66
C TYR A 210 -18.43 -7.00 19.92
N ASP A 211 -17.50 -7.94 19.77
CA ASP A 211 -17.72 -9.34 20.11
C ASP A 211 -17.62 -9.55 21.64
N ASN A 212 -18.09 -10.71 22.12
CA ASN A 212 -18.16 -11.00 23.56
C ASN A 212 -16.81 -10.84 24.32
N GLU A 213 -15.69 -11.06 23.64
CA GLU A 213 -14.36 -10.82 24.25
C GLU A 213 -14.08 -9.33 24.47
N ASP A 214 -14.46 -8.47 23.52
CA ASP A 214 -14.33 -7.01 23.63
C ASP A 214 -15.16 -6.49 24.79
N LEU A 215 -16.39 -7.01 24.95
CA LEU A 215 -17.27 -6.61 26.06
C LEU A 215 -16.64 -6.94 27.42
N HIS A 216 -15.97 -8.09 27.55
CA HIS A 216 -15.24 -8.43 28.77
C HIS A 216 -14.03 -7.53 28.99
N THR A 217 -13.22 -7.30 27.96
CA THR A 217 -12.04 -6.45 28.04
C THR A 217 -12.39 -5.02 28.40
N ILE A 218 -13.36 -4.43 27.69
CA ILE A 218 -13.82 -3.06 27.94
C ILE A 218 -14.37 -2.96 29.35
N HIS A 219 -15.18 -3.93 29.80
CA HIS A 219 -15.69 -3.93 31.16
C HIS A 219 -14.58 -4.06 32.23
N GLU A 220 -13.57 -4.91 32.01
CA GLU A 220 -12.39 -5.03 32.91
C GLU A 220 -11.57 -3.73 33.00
N ILE A 221 -11.55 -2.94 31.93
CA ILE A 221 -10.95 -1.59 31.91
C ILE A 221 -11.82 -0.61 32.68
N LEU A 222 -13.13 -0.59 32.43
CA LEU A 222 -14.09 0.28 33.12
C LEU A 222 -14.15 0.00 34.63
N SER A 223 -13.93 -1.24 35.06
CA SER A 223 -13.89 -1.65 36.47
C SER A 223 -12.52 -1.46 37.15
N GLY A 224 -11.48 -1.09 36.38
CA GLY A 224 -10.12 -0.86 36.90
C GLY A 224 -9.31 -2.13 37.22
N GLU A 225 -9.78 -3.32 36.84
CA GLU A 225 -9.12 -4.61 37.11
C GLU A 225 -7.87 -4.85 36.23
N ALA A 226 -7.81 -4.22 35.04
CA ALA A 226 -6.70 -4.37 34.08
C ALA A 226 -5.34 -3.85 34.59
N ARG A 227 -5.31 -2.85 35.49
CA ARG A 227 -4.07 -2.27 36.04
C ARG A 227 -3.25 -3.22 36.92
N LYS A 228 -3.79 -4.38 37.32
CA LYS A 228 -3.13 -5.31 38.26
C LYS A 228 -2.48 -6.55 37.64
N LYS A 229 -2.62 -6.81 36.33
CA LYS A 229 -2.30 -8.14 35.75
C LYS A 229 -1.33 -8.22 34.56
N ALA A 230 -0.82 -7.11 34.03
CA ALA A 230 0.11 -7.16 32.89
C ALA A 230 1.41 -6.40 33.17
N ALA A 231 2.45 -7.14 33.53
CA ALA A 231 3.84 -6.72 33.37
C ALA A 231 4.69 -7.95 33.03
N PRO A 232 5.25 -8.06 31.80
CA PRO A 232 6.40 -8.89 31.52
C PRO A 232 7.70 -8.07 31.64
N LYS A 233 8.77 -8.74 32.09
CA LYS A 233 10.14 -8.21 32.18
C LYS A 233 10.92 -8.49 30.89
N ALA A 234 11.50 -7.44 30.29
CA ALA A 234 12.94 -7.29 30.01
C ALA A 234 13.21 -5.86 29.44
N SER A 235 14.35 -5.26 29.79
CA SER A 235 14.90 -3.96 29.31
C SER A 235 16.32 -4.21 28.74
N PRO A 236 17.06 -3.24 28.14
CA PRO A 236 16.78 -1.82 27.81
C PRO A 236 16.94 -1.54 26.29
N VAL A 237 16.36 -0.56 25.62
CA VAL A 237 15.97 0.84 25.84
C VAL A 237 14.60 1.01 25.16
N SER A 238 13.63 1.72 25.73
CA SER A 238 12.38 1.95 24.99
C SER A 238 12.68 2.86 23.80
N SER A 239 12.61 2.35 22.58
CA SER A 239 12.60 3.22 21.40
C SER A 239 11.35 4.10 21.45
N LYS A 240 11.48 5.35 21.01
CA LYS A 240 10.38 6.30 20.87
C LYS A 240 9.35 5.80 19.86
N TYR A 241 9.83 5.24 18.74
CA TYR A 241 9.00 4.69 17.68
C TYR A 241 9.11 3.17 17.58
N SER A 242 8.02 2.51 17.17
CA SER A 242 8.04 1.09 16.87
C SER A 242 8.85 0.82 15.59
N GLN A 243 9.65 -0.25 15.61
CA GLN A 243 10.34 -0.77 14.41
C GLN A 243 9.55 -1.86 13.71
N VAL A 244 8.37 -2.23 14.21
CA VAL A 244 7.49 -3.24 13.61
C VAL A 244 6.14 -2.59 13.33
N TRP A 245 5.63 -2.80 12.12
CA TRP A 245 4.34 -2.23 11.74
C TRP A 245 3.16 -2.91 12.44
N ASN A 246 2.01 -2.26 12.41
CA ASN A 246 0.77 -2.81 12.92
C ASN A 246 -0.20 -3.11 11.78
N LEU A 247 -0.31 -4.39 11.43
CA LEU A 247 -1.26 -4.88 10.43
C LEU A 247 -2.65 -5.16 11.01
N ASP A 248 -2.79 -5.25 12.33
CA ASP A 248 -4.07 -5.54 12.98
C ASP A 248 -5.08 -4.39 12.84
N THR A 249 -4.58 -3.17 12.61
CA THR A 249 -5.41 -2.00 12.25
C THR A 249 -6.10 -2.14 10.88
N ILE A 250 -5.55 -2.98 9.99
CA ILE A 250 -6.15 -3.30 8.68
C ILE A 250 -7.03 -4.54 8.81
N PHE A 251 -6.44 -5.67 9.19
CA PHE A 251 -7.14 -6.93 9.51
C PHE A 251 -6.47 -7.64 10.70
N PRO A 252 -7.15 -7.79 11.84
CA PRO A 252 -6.59 -8.39 13.03
C PRO A 252 -6.36 -9.90 12.87
N GLY A 253 -5.21 -10.39 13.35
CA GLY A 253 -4.88 -11.81 13.43
C GLY A 253 -3.95 -12.32 12.32
N GLY A 254 -3.26 -11.44 11.60
CA GLY A 254 -2.25 -11.81 10.60
C GLY A 254 -2.77 -12.73 9.49
N SER A 255 -1.96 -13.72 9.09
CA SER A 255 -2.31 -14.71 8.06
C SER A 255 -3.50 -15.61 8.43
N GLU A 256 -3.78 -15.78 9.72
CA GLU A 256 -4.95 -16.51 10.22
C GLU A 256 -6.20 -15.63 10.39
N SER A 257 -6.13 -14.34 10.00
CA SER A 257 -7.22 -13.40 10.19
C SER A 257 -8.52 -13.88 9.52
N LYS A 258 -9.57 -14.04 10.34
CA LYS A 258 -10.91 -14.40 9.85
C LYS A 258 -11.56 -13.26 9.07
N GLN A 259 -11.29 -12.03 9.51
CA GLN A 259 -11.80 -10.82 8.84
C GLN A 259 -11.17 -10.70 7.46
N PHE A 260 -9.85 -10.90 7.35
CA PHE A 260 -9.17 -10.94 6.06
C PHE A 260 -9.70 -12.05 5.15
N ASN A 261 -9.83 -13.28 5.67
CA ASN A 261 -10.35 -14.39 4.86
C ASN A 261 -11.77 -14.13 4.35
N GLN A 262 -12.65 -13.53 5.16
CA GLN A 262 -13.98 -13.12 4.72
C GLN A 262 -13.90 -12.01 3.65
N PHE A 263 -13.05 -11.01 3.86
CA PHE A 263 -12.82 -9.93 2.91
C PHE A 263 -12.32 -10.45 1.55
N LEU A 264 -11.40 -11.41 1.56
CA LEU A 264 -10.91 -12.11 0.37
C LEU A 264 -12.04 -12.83 -0.38
N VAL A 265 -12.86 -13.62 0.32
CA VAL A 265 -14.00 -14.34 -0.30
C VAL A 265 -15.03 -13.37 -0.87
N ASN A 266 -15.31 -12.27 -0.17
CA ASN A 266 -16.21 -11.23 -0.66
C ASN A 266 -15.64 -10.57 -1.92
N THR A 267 -14.33 -10.34 -1.97
CA THR A 267 -13.64 -9.77 -3.13
C THR A 267 -13.67 -10.71 -4.33
N GLU A 268 -13.44 -12.01 -4.14
CA GLU A 268 -13.59 -13.05 -5.18
C GLU A 268 -15.03 -13.10 -5.73
N THR A 269 -16.02 -12.96 -4.85
CA THR A 269 -17.44 -12.95 -5.21
C THR A 269 -17.81 -11.68 -5.99
N ASP A 270 -17.43 -10.51 -5.49
CA ASP A 270 -17.64 -9.23 -6.18
C ASP A 270 -17.02 -9.23 -7.57
N LEU A 271 -15.80 -9.76 -7.70
CA LEU A 271 -15.10 -9.87 -8.98
C LEU A 271 -15.82 -10.80 -9.96
N SER A 272 -16.33 -11.93 -9.48
CA SER A 272 -17.12 -12.87 -10.28
C SER A 272 -18.44 -12.26 -10.75
N VAL A 273 -19.16 -11.57 -9.84
CA VAL A 273 -20.40 -10.86 -10.16
C VAL A 273 -20.15 -9.75 -11.18
N MET A 274 -19.07 -8.99 -11.02
CA MET A 274 -18.72 -7.93 -11.97
C MET A 274 -18.34 -8.49 -13.34
N THR A 275 -17.63 -9.61 -13.40
CA THR A 275 -17.33 -10.30 -14.66
C THR A 275 -18.63 -10.68 -15.39
N LEU A 276 -19.60 -11.26 -14.68
CA LEU A 276 -20.91 -11.60 -15.27
C LEU A 276 -21.69 -10.36 -15.74
N LYS A 277 -21.62 -9.25 -14.99
CA LYS A 277 -22.27 -7.99 -15.38
C LYS A 277 -21.64 -7.41 -16.65
N VAL A 278 -20.32 -7.35 -16.73
CA VAL A 278 -19.59 -6.89 -17.92
C VAL A 278 -19.88 -7.81 -19.11
N ASP A 279 -19.81 -9.12 -18.91
CA ASP A 279 -20.08 -10.10 -19.98
C ASP A 279 -21.54 -10.04 -20.49
N LYS A 280 -22.49 -9.62 -19.66
CA LYS A 280 -23.89 -9.39 -20.07
C LYS A 280 -24.10 -8.04 -20.76
N ALA A 281 -23.39 -7.00 -20.34
CA ALA A 281 -23.52 -5.66 -20.90
C ALA A 281 -22.76 -5.50 -22.23
N LYS A 282 -21.69 -6.27 -22.43
CA LYS A 282 -20.87 -6.21 -23.63
C LYS A 282 -21.60 -6.77 -24.86
N GLY A 283 -21.26 -6.23 -26.03
CA GLY A 283 -21.82 -6.71 -27.30
C GLY A 283 -23.27 -6.29 -27.56
N SER A 284 -23.80 -5.32 -26.80
CA SER A 284 -25.04 -4.62 -27.17
C SER A 284 -24.77 -3.72 -28.38
N ASP A 285 -25.63 -3.79 -29.42
CA ASP A 285 -25.56 -2.91 -30.59
C ASP A 285 -25.85 -1.43 -30.24
N ALA A 286 -26.45 -1.19 -29.07
CA ALA A 286 -26.69 0.13 -28.49
C ALA A 286 -26.33 0.08 -26.99
N PRO A 287 -25.05 0.22 -26.62
CA PRO A 287 -24.63 0.22 -25.22
C PRO A 287 -25.19 1.45 -24.49
N ASP A 288 -25.78 1.23 -23.33
CA ASP A 288 -26.30 2.27 -22.45
C ASP A 288 -25.12 2.95 -21.72
N VAL A 289 -24.92 4.23 -22.00
CA VAL A 289 -23.80 5.02 -21.47
C VAL A 289 -23.85 5.14 -19.94
N GLU A 290 -25.04 5.34 -19.37
CA GLU A 290 -25.22 5.45 -17.91
C GLU A 290 -24.97 4.12 -17.22
N GLN A 291 -25.43 3.03 -17.85
CA GLN A 291 -25.13 1.68 -17.38
C GLN A 291 -23.62 1.42 -17.35
N TRP A 292 -22.89 1.81 -18.41
CA TRP A 292 -21.44 1.62 -18.47
C TRP A 292 -20.68 2.53 -17.51
N ALA A 293 -21.16 3.73 -17.25
CA ALA A 293 -20.59 4.58 -16.23
C ALA A 293 -20.70 3.96 -14.83
N ALA A 294 -21.87 3.43 -14.48
CA ALA A 294 -22.07 2.68 -13.24
C ALA A 294 -21.21 1.40 -13.16
N ILE A 295 -20.98 0.73 -14.29
CA ILE A 295 -20.08 -0.44 -14.37
C ILE A 295 -18.63 -0.03 -14.07
N ILE A 296 -18.14 1.05 -14.69
CA ILE A 296 -16.77 1.55 -14.51
C ILE A 296 -16.55 1.98 -13.05
N ASP A 297 -17.48 2.71 -12.46
CA ASP A 297 -17.42 3.09 -11.05
C ASP A 297 -17.35 1.86 -10.12
N ARG A 298 -18.18 0.85 -10.37
CA ARG A 298 -18.14 -0.39 -9.58
C ARG A 298 -16.83 -1.17 -9.79
N ILE A 299 -16.24 -1.12 -10.98
CA ILE A 299 -14.92 -1.71 -11.25
C ILE A 299 -13.84 -1.01 -10.43
N ASN A 300 -13.88 0.32 -10.25
CA ASN A 300 -12.96 1.03 -9.36
C ASN A 300 -13.04 0.47 -7.94
N SER A 301 -14.26 0.36 -7.40
CA SER A 301 -14.48 -0.21 -6.07
C SER A 301 -13.96 -1.64 -5.92
N VAL A 302 -14.16 -2.51 -6.92
CA VAL A 302 -13.64 -3.89 -6.88
C VAL A 302 -12.11 -3.92 -7.01
N SER A 303 -11.54 -3.06 -7.85
CA SER A 303 -10.09 -2.95 -8.03
C SER A 303 -9.38 -2.50 -6.75
N MET A 304 -9.97 -1.57 -5.99
CA MET A 304 -9.49 -1.19 -4.67
C MET A 304 -9.46 -2.39 -3.71
N LYS A 305 -10.50 -3.23 -3.70
CA LYS A 305 -10.53 -4.44 -2.86
C LYS A 305 -9.45 -5.45 -3.25
N VAL A 306 -9.25 -5.67 -4.56
CA VAL A 306 -8.18 -6.54 -5.06
C VAL A 306 -6.81 -6.02 -4.61
N ARG A 307 -6.59 -4.70 -4.68
CA ARG A 307 -5.36 -4.06 -4.20
C ARG A 307 -5.19 -4.21 -2.69
N GLU A 308 -6.24 -3.98 -1.90
CA GLU A 308 -6.24 -4.14 -0.45
C GLU A 308 -5.85 -5.56 -0.03
N VAL A 309 -6.43 -6.58 -0.69
CA VAL A 309 -6.08 -7.98 -0.50
C VAL A 309 -4.59 -8.21 -0.81
N SER A 310 -4.14 -7.74 -1.98
CA SER A 310 -2.77 -7.94 -2.43
C SER A 310 -1.76 -7.27 -1.51
N ALA A 311 -2.06 -6.06 -1.03
CA ALA A 311 -1.20 -5.30 -0.12
C ALA A 311 -1.04 -6.04 1.21
N PHE A 312 -2.14 -6.48 1.83
CA PHE A 312 -2.10 -7.20 3.11
C PHE A 312 -1.26 -8.48 3.05
N VAL A 313 -1.48 -9.31 2.02
CA VAL A 313 -0.74 -10.57 1.85
C VAL A 313 0.73 -10.33 1.50
N SER A 314 1.03 -9.27 0.77
CA SER A 314 2.41 -8.86 0.48
C SER A 314 3.14 -8.47 1.76
N CYS A 315 2.49 -7.72 2.66
CA CYS A 315 3.02 -7.40 3.98
C CYS A 315 3.29 -8.66 4.81
N LEU A 316 2.31 -9.55 4.94
CA LEU A 316 2.47 -10.82 5.67
C LEU A 316 3.64 -11.66 5.14
N SER A 317 3.74 -11.79 3.82
CA SER A 317 4.80 -12.57 3.19
C SER A 317 6.18 -11.92 3.29
N ALA A 318 6.23 -10.59 3.38
CA ALA A 318 7.48 -9.84 3.50
C ALA A 318 8.00 -9.80 4.94
N GLN A 319 7.11 -9.60 5.91
CA GLN A 319 7.47 -9.59 7.33
C GLN A 319 7.99 -10.94 7.78
N ASP A 320 7.43 -12.06 7.30
CA ASP A 320 7.88 -13.40 7.71
C ASP A 320 7.81 -14.38 6.54
N VAL A 321 8.96 -14.64 5.91
CA VAL A 321 9.06 -15.58 4.79
C VAL A 321 8.85 -17.04 5.22
N THR A 322 8.76 -17.32 6.52
CA THR A 322 8.51 -18.65 7.09
C THR A 322 7.03 -18.92 7.40
N ASP A 323 6.16 -17.90 7.26
CA ASP A 323 4.72 -18.04 7.44
C ASP A 323 4.10 -18.86 6.29
N GLN A 324 3.74 -20.11 6.60
CA GLN A 324 3.18 -21.05 5.63
C GLN A 324 1.77 -20.64 5.17
N GLU A 325 0.96 -20.04 6.05
CA GLU A 325 -0.39 -19.60 5.72
C GLU A 325 -0.34 -18.38 4.80
N ALA A 326 0.59 -17.43 5.04
CA ALA A 326 0.87 -16.34 4.10
C ALA A 326 1.26 -16.87 2.72
N GLY A 327 2.07 -17.95 2.66
CA GLY A 327 2.39 -18.64 1.41
C GLY A 327 1.17 -19.21 0.66
N LEU A 328 0.18 -19.78 1.38
CA LEU A 328 -1.08 -20.24 0.78
C LEU A 328 -1.94 -19.08 0.28
N LEU A 329 -2.00 -17.99 1.04
CA LEU A 329 -2.72 -16.77 0.66
C LEU A 329 -2.12 -16.13 -0.59
N LEU A 330 -0.80 -16.13 -0.76
CA LEU A 330 -0.14 -15.63 -1.96
C LEU A 330 -0.62 -16.36 -3.22
N GLY A 331 -0.85 -17.67 -3.14
CA GLY A 331 -1.45 -18.45 -4.22
C GLY A 331 -2.89 -18.03 -4.55
N LYS A 332 -3.68 -17.62 -3.56
CA LYS A 332 -5.03 -17.06 -3.77
C LYS A 332 -4.97 -15.68 -4.43
N VAL A 333 -4.07 -14.80 -3.97
CA VAL A 333 -3.86 -13.46 -4.56
C VAL A 333 -3.48 -13.54 -6.02
N LYS A 334 -2.58 -14.46 -6.41
CA LYS A 334 -2.21 -14.66 -7.82
C LYS A 334 -3.42 -15.02 -8.69
N ARG A 335 -4.32 -15.90 -8.21
CA ARG A 335 -5.55 -16.25 -8.93
C ARG A 335 -6.52 -15.06 -9.01
N LEU A 336 -6.69 -14.33 -7.91
CA LEU A 336 -7.53 -13.13 -7.86
C LEU A 336 -7.04 -12.07 -8.87
N GLY A 337 -5.73 -11.83 -8.93
CA GLY A 337 -5.11 -10.93 -9.91
C GLY A 337 -5.35 -11.36 -11.36
N ALA A 338 -5.25 -12.65 -11.67
CA ALA A 338 -5.54 -13.16 -13.01
C ALA A 338 -7.02 -12.98 -13.40
N GLN A 339 -7.95 -13.22 -12.47
CA GLN A 339 -9.38 -12.96 -12.68
C GLN A 339 -9.67 -11.47 -12.89
N HIS A 340 -8.99 -10.60 -12.14
CA HIS A 340 -9.12 -9.15 -12.27
C HIS A 340 -8.60 -8.65 -13.62
N GLY A 341 -7.43 -9.14 -14.05
CA GLY A 341 -6.91 -8.86 -15.40
C GLY A 341 -7.85 -9.29 -16.52
N LYS A 342 -8.54 -10.43 -16.37
CA LYS A 342 -9.57 -10.87 -17.32
C LYS A 342 -10.77 -9.93 -17.36
N LEU A 343 -11.30 -9.52 -16.20
CA LEU A 343 -12.39 -8.54 -16.12
C LEU A 343 -12.01 -7.24 -16.85
N LEU A 344 -10.82 -6.72 -16.56
CA LEU A 344 -10.29 -5.51 -17.18
C LEU A 344 -10.11 -5.65 -18.71
N SER A 345 -9.74 -6.83 -19.19
CA SER A 345 -9.66 -7.11 -20.64
C SER A 345 -11.03 -7.10 -21.31
N SER A 346 -12.07 -7.65 -20.67
CA SER A 346 -13.45 -7.56 -21.17
C SER A 346 -13.96 -6.12 -21.22
N VAL A 347 -13.48 -5.25 -20.33
CA VAL A 347 -13.78 -3.82 -20.36
C VAL A 347 -13.12 -3.19 -21.58
N ASP A 348 -11.83 -3.47 -21.85
CA ASP A 348 -11.11 -2.96 -23.03
C ASP A 348 -11.86 -3.26 -24.34
N GLU A 349 -12.37 -4.50 -24.47
CA GLU A 349 -13.18 -4.92 -25.63
C GLU A 349 -14.39 -4.00 -25.84
N GLN A 350 -15.09 -3.64 -24.76
CA GLN A 350 -16.21 -2.72 -24.88
C GLN A 350 -15.76 -1.28 -25.16
N LEU A 351 -14.69 -0.79 -24.52
CA LEU A 351 -14.19 0.57 -24.76
C LEU A 351 -13.84 0.77 -26.25
N LEU A 352 -13.35 -0.29 -26.90
CA LEU A 352 -13.12 -0.32 -28.35
C LEU A 352 -14.39 -0.33 -29.19
N ALA A 353 -15.43 -1.01 -28.73
CA ALA A 353 -16.70 -1.12 -29.42
C ALA A 353 -17.51 0.19 -29.42
N PHE A 354 -17.23 1.12 -28.49
CA PHE A 354 -17.87 2.43 -28.51
C PHE A 354 -17.50 3.23 -29.76
N THR A 355 -18.52 3.74 -30.45
CA THR A 355 -18.38 4.82 -31.45
C THR A 355 -17.86 6.09 -30.78
N ASP A 356 -17.28 7.01 -31.55
CA ASP A 356 -16.75 8.26 -30.99
C ASP A 356 -17.85 9.10 -30.31
N ALA A 357 -19.06 9.14 -30.88
CA ALA A 357 -20.19 9.82 -30.24
C ALA A 357 -20.59 9.19 -28.90
N GLN A 358 -20.54 7.86 -28.77
CA GLN A 358 -20.82 7.18 -27.50
C GLN A 358 -19.69 7.37 -26.49
N TRP A 359 -18.44 7.41 -26.96
CA TRP A 359 -17.29 7.67 -26.13
C TRP A 359 -17.30 9.08 -25.55
N ASP A 360 -17.59 10.08 -26.39
CA ASP A 360 -17.75 11.46 -25.98
C ASP A 360 -18.89 11.58 -24.96
N ALA A 361 -20.01 10.90 -25.18
CA ALA A 361 -21.09 10.87 -24.20
C ALA A 361 -20.66 10.25 -22.85
N LEU A 362 -19.93 9.12 -22.88
CA LEU A 362 -19.45 8.42 -21.68
C LEU A 362 -18.48 9.26 -20.87
N THR A 363 -17.48 9.85 -21.50
CA THR A 363 -16.45 10.65 -20.82
C THR A 363 -16.99 11.96 -20.22
N GLN A 364 -18.18 12.40 -20.65
CA GLN A 364 -18.88 13.56 -20.10
C GLN A 364 -19.83 13.23 -18.94
N VAL A 365 -20.05 11.95 -18.61
CA VAL A 365 -20.85 11.56 -17.44
C VAL A 365 -20.17 12.05 -16.15
N GLU A 366 -20.96 12.64 -15.26
CA GLU A 366 -20.49 13.12 -13.96
C GLU A 366 -19.80 11.99 -13.18
N GLY A 367 -18.61 12.26 -12.66
CA GLY A 367 -17.76 11.27 -11.98
C GLY A 367 -16.76 10.52 -12.89
N LEU A 368 -17.01 10.42 -14.20
CA LEU A 368 -16.02 9.83 -15.13
C LEU A 368 -15.02 10.85 -15.69
N GLN A 369 -15.35 12.14 -15.66
CA GLN A 369 -14.47 13.21 -16.13
C GLN A 369 -13.09 13.18 -15.47
N GLU A 370 -13.03 12.86 -14.18
CA GLU A 370 -11.77 12.76 -13.41
C GLU A 370 -10.87 11.59 -13.82
N ILE A 371 -11.41 10.60 -14.53
CA ILE A 371 -10.69 9.43 -15.04
C ILE A 371 -10.70 9.38 -16.57
N ALA A 372 -11.17 10.43 -17.25
CA ALA A 372 -11.28 10.46 -18.71
C ALA A 372 -9.93 10.20 -19.37
N PHE A 373 -8.86 10.82 -18.87
CA PHE A 373 -7.50 10.56 -19.32
C PHE A 373 -7.11 9.08 -19.22
N ASN A 374 -7.42 8.43 -18.09
CA ASN A 374 -7.10 7.01 -17.89
C ASN A 374 -7.91 6.10 -18.82
N LEU A 375 -9.17 6.45 -19.06
CA LEU A 375 -10.04 5.75 -20.00
C LEU A 375 -9.58 5.93 -21.45
N ASP A 376 -9.16 7.14 -21.84
CA ASP A 376 -8.60 7.46 -23.16
C ASP A 376 -7.30 6.70 -23.40
N GLU A 377 -6.38 6.72 -22.43
CA GLU A 377 -5.14 5.96 -22.45
C GLU A 377 -5.43 4.46 -22.70
N ARG A 378 -6.38 3.91 -21.95
CA ARG A 378 -6.78 2.51 -22.05
C ARG A 378 -7.40 2.17 -23.41
N ARG A 379 -8.33 3.01 -23.91
CA ARG A 379 -8.96 2.85 -25.23
C ARG A 379 -7.94 2.96 -26.36
N ASN A 380 -7.01 3.92 -26.28
CA ASN A 380 -5.99 4.12 -27.31
C ASN A 380 -4.98 2.97 -27.35
N ARG A 381 -4.50 2.49 -26.19
CA ARG A 381 -3.66 1.28 -26.15
C ARG A 381 -4.38 0.06 -26.70
N ALA A 382 -5.69 -0.06 -26.47
CA ALA A 382 -6.47 -1.16 -27.01
C ALA A 382 -6.62 -1.06 -28.55
N LYS A 383 -6.68 0.14 -29.14
CA LYS A 383 -6.82 0.35 -30.60
C LYS A 383 -5.61 -0.14 -31.39
N GLU A 384 -4.45 -0.11 -30.77
CA GLU A 384 -3.18 -0.52 -31.38
C GLU A 384 -2.86 -2.01 -31.19
N LYS A 385 -3.70 -2.73 -30.44
CA LYS A 385 -3.58 -4.18 -30.30
C LYS A 385 -4.10 -4.88 -31.55
N LEU A 386 -3.74 -6.15 -31.67
CA LEU A 386 -4.32 -7.05 -32.68
C LEU A 386 -5.80 -7.33 -32.37
N SER A 387 -6.48 -7.98 -33.33
CA SER A 387 -7.81 -8.55 -33.10
C SER A 387 -7.84 -9.42 -31.83
N THR A 388 -8.95 -9.42 -31.10
CA THR A 388 -9.14 -10.14 -29.82
C THR A 388 -8.60 -11.56 -29.83
N ASP A 389 -8.95 -12.37 -30.83
CA ASP A 389 -8.50 -13.77 -30.93
C ASP A 389 -6.95 -13.90 -31.01
N LYS A 390 -6.28 -12.96 -31.68
CA LYS A 390 -4.82 -12.95 -31.81
C LYS A 390 -4.16 -12.50 -30.51
N GLU A 391 -4.68 -11.47 -29.85
CA GLU A 391 -4.15 -11.06 -28.54
C GLU A 391 -4.35 -12.15 -27.50
N GLN A 392 -5.51 -12.81 -27.49
CA GLN A 392 -5.76 -13.94 -26.58
C GLN A 392 -4.81 -15.11 -26.85
N LEU A 393 -4.51 -15.40 -28.13
CA LEU A 393 -3.51 -16.39 -28.50
C LEU A 393 -2.11 -15.98 -28.00
N ILE A 394 -1.68 -14.73 -28.25
CA ILE A 394 -0.38 -14.22 -27.77
C ILE A 394 -0.28 -14.34 -26.25
N GLN A 395 -1.31 -13.93 -25.50
CA GLN A 395 -1.32 -14.03 -24.04
C GLN A 395 -1.26 -15.49 -23.55
N THR A 396 -1.97 -16.39 -24.23
CA THR A 396 -1.94 -17.83 -23.89
C THR A 396 -0.54 -18.41 -24.15
N LEU A 397 0.08 -18.08 -25.28
CA LEU A 397 1.43 -18.52 -25.62
C LEU A 397 2.51 -17.83 -24.76
N ALA A 398 2.26 -16.62 -24.26
CA ALA A 398 3.21 -15.86 -23.45
C ALA A 398 3.54 -16.58 -22.12
N VAL A 399 2.62 -17.39 -21.58
CA VAL A 399 2.87 -18.15 -20.34
C VAL A 399 4.14 -19.00 -20.48
N ASP A 400 4.19 -19.87 -21.50
CA ASP A 400 5.30 -20.78 -21.73
C ASP A 400 6.37 -20.22 -22.69
N GLY A 401 5.99 -19.27 -23.55
CA GLY A 401 6.84 -18.70 -24.59
C GLY A 401 7.53 -17.38 -24.23
N TYR A 402 7.13 -16.74 -23.13
CA TYR A 402 7.66 -15.45 -22.71
C TYR A 402 7.98 -15.40 -21.21
N HIS A 403 6.98 -15.58 -20.34
CA HIS A 403 7.15 -15.53 -18.88
C HIS A 403 8.06 -16.64 -18.35
N ALA A 404 7.93 -17.85 -18.89
CA ALA A 404 8.81 -18.97 -18.54
C ALA A 404 10.30 -18.69 -18.77
N TRP A 405 10.69 -17.82 -19.72
CA TRP A 405 12.10 -17.43 -19.90
C TRP A 405 12.61 -16.51 -18.79
N GLY A 406 11.76 -15.62 -18.26
CA GLY A 406 12.06 -14.84 -17.06
C GLY A 406 12.15 -15.72 -15.81
N ASP A 407 11.27 -16.72 -15.68
CA ASP A 407 11.34 -17.70 -14.59
C ASP A 407 12.58 -18.60 -14.69
N LEU A 408 13.01 -18.95 -15.92
CA LEU A 408 14.25 -19.66 -16.14
C LEU A 408 15.46 -18.82 -15.73
N TYR A 409 15.48 -17.53 -16.05
CA TYR A 409 16.51 -16.61 -15.53
C TYR A 409 16.59 -16.68 -14.00
N ASN A 410 15.46 -16.56 -13.31
CA ASN A 410 15.40 -16.64 -11.84
C ASN A 410 15.89 -17.99 -11.31
N THR A 411 15.54 -19.08 -12.00
CA THR A 411 15.99 -20.44 -11.66
C THR A 411 17.51 -20.60 -11.79
N ILE A 412 18.11 -20.06 -12.87
CA ILE A 412 19.56 -20.08 -13.08
C ILE A 412 20.25 -19.27 -11.97
N VAL A 413 19.81 -18.03 -11.71
CA VAL A 413 20.39 -17.19 -10.64
C VAL A 413 20.27 -17.85 -9.27
N GLY A 414 19.14 -18.50 -8.95
CA GLY A 414 18.93 -19.18 -7.67
C GLY A 414 19.90 -20.35 -7.40
N ARG A 415 20.34 -21.06 -8.46
CA ARG A 415 21.31 -22.16 -8.34
C ARG A 415 22.77 -21.70 -8.34
N MET A 416 23.06 -20.53 -8.89
CA MET A 416 24.43 -20.03 -9.03
C MET A 416 25.12 -19.88 -7.67
N ARG A 417 26.41 -20.22 -7.64
CA ARG A 417 27.27 -20.04 -6.47
C ARG A 417 28.56 -19.37 -6.87
N VAL A 418 29.02 -18.43 -6.04
CA VAL A 418 30.28 -17.71 -6.20
C VAL A 418 31.24 -18.19 -5.13
N GLU A 419 32.34 -18.81 -5.55
CA GLU A 419 33.36 -19.38 -4.66
C GLU A 419 34.39 -18.31 -4.27
N ILE A 420 34.32 -17.82 -3.03
CA ILE A 420 35.24 -16.80 -2.52
C ILE A 420 36.13 -17.40 -1.43
N LYS A 421 37.45 -17.22 -1.54
CA LYS A 421 38.42 -17.69 -0.54
C LYS A 421 38.57 -16.64 0.56
N GLU A 422 38.20 -17.01 1.77
CA GLU A 422 38.34 -16.17 2.98
C GLU A 422 39.20 -16.87 4.03
N LYS A 423 40.21 -16.17 4.56
CA LYS A 423 41.10 -16.71 5.61
C LYS A 423 41.64 -18.12 5.29
N GLY A 424 41.94 -18.36 4.02
CA GLY A 424 42.47 -19.65 3.53
C GLY A 424 41.42 -20.71 3.20
N ARG A 425 40.13 -20.51 3.53
CA ARG A 425 39.04 -21.47 3.26
C ARG A 425 38.18 -20.98 2.10
N LYS A 426 37.80 -21.89 1.20
CA LYS A 426 36.78 -21.58 0.18
C LYS A 426 35.40 -21.58 0.84
N LYS A 427 34.62 -20.54 0.57
CA LYS A 427 33.22 -20.45 0.93
C LYS A 427 32.40 -20.25 -0.33
N SER A 428 31.28 -20.96 -0.38
CA SER A 428 30.30 -20.87 -1.45
C SER A 428 29.23 -19.85 -1.06
N TYR A 429 29.10 -18.78 -1.84
CA TYR A 429 28.12 -17.73 -1.61
C TYR A 429 27.03 -17.77 -2.67
N SER A 430 25.81 -17.41 -2.30
CA SER A 430 24.81 -17.01 -3.31
C SER A 430 25.27 -15.74 -4.04
N VAL A 431 24.68 -15.47 -5.21
CA VAL A 431 24.96 -14.26 -6.00
C VAL A 431 24.78 -12.98 -5.17
N GLY A 432 23.68 -12.87 -4.41
CA GLY A 432 23.41 -11.71 -3.57
C GLY A 432 24.44 -11.53 -2.44
N GLN A 433 24.80 -12.62 -1.76
CA GLN A 433 25.84 -12.57 -0.72
C GLN A 433 27.22 -12.19 -1.29
N ALA A 434 27.54 -12.66 -2.49
CA ALA A 434 28.78 -12.30 -3.18
C ALA A 434 28.77 -10.82 -3.61
N ALA A 435 27.63 -10.30 -4.08
CA ALA A 435 27.47 -8.89 -4.43
C ALA A 435 27.72 -7.96 -3.22
N ASN A 436 27.29 -8.35 -2.01
CA ASN A 436 27.58 -7.57 -0.79
C ASN A 436 29.08 -7.42 -0.51
N LYS A 437 29.93 -8.34 -1.00
CA LYS A 437 31.39 -8.25 -0.86
C LYS A 437 32.02 -7.22 -1.79
N LEU A 438 31.30 -6.74 -2.81
CA LEU A 438 31.75 -5.67 -3.70
C LEU A 438 31.75 -4.30 -3.01
N GLY A 439 31.10 -4.16 -1.85
CA GLY A 439 31.13 -2.95 -1.01
C GLY A 439 32.17 -2.98 0.11
N ASP A 440 33.04 -3.99 0.18
CA ASP A 440 34.03 -4.12 1.26
C ASP A 440 35.02 -2.95 1.27
N LYS A 441 35.38 -2.43 2.45
CA LYS A 441 36.37 -1.34 2.57
C LYS A 441 37.74 -1.73 1.99
N ASN A 442 38.09 -3.01 2.07
CA ASN A 442 39.34 -3.53 1.52
C ASN A 442 39.24 -3.78 0.01
N ARG A 443 39.97 -2.98 -0.78
CA ARG A 443 40.02 -3.11 -2.24
C ARG A 443 40.44 -4.49 -2.73
N ALA A 444 41.36 -5.18 -2.04
CA ALA A 444 41.78 -6.52 -2.45
C ALA A 444 40.63 -7.53 -2.33
N VAL A 445 39.75 -7.34 -1.34
CA VAL A 445 38.53 -8.15 -1.19
C VAL A 445 37.55 -7.82 -2.33
N ARG A 446 37.29 -6.53 -2.59
CA ARG A 446 36.40 -6.11 -3.68
C ARG A 446 36.84 -6.65 -5.05
N LYS A 447 38.12 -6.46 -5.40
CA LYS A 447 38.69 -6.93 -6.66
C LYS A 447 38.57 -8.44 -6.80
N TYR A 448 39.01 -9.20 -5.79
CA TYR A 448 38.91 -10.65 -5.83
C TYR A 448 37.46 -11.13 -5.90
N ALA A 449 36.55 -10.52 -5.13
CA ALA A 449 35.13 -10.81 -5.19
C ALA A 449 34.54 -10.52 -6.59
N PHE A 450 34.90 -9.39 -7.20
CA PHE A 450 34.50 -9.02 -8.55
C PHE A 450 34.99 -10.03 -9.59
N GLU A 451 36.25 -10.46 -9.54
CA GLU A 451 36.79 -11.48 -10.45
C GLU A 451 36.04 -12.82 -10.33
N GLN A 452 35.72 -13.26 -9.11
CA GLN A 452 34.94 -14.49 -8.90
C GLN A 452 33.48 -14.31 -9.32
N PHE A 453 32.92 -13.12 -9.14
CA PHE A 453 31.56 -12.77 -9.55
C PHE A 453 31.43 -12.81 -11.07
N GLU A 454 32.28 -12.07 -11.80
CA GLU A 454 32.32 -12.08 -13.27
C GLU A 454 32.50 -13.50 -13.82
N LYS A 455 33.39 -14.30 -13.20
CA LYS A 455 33.58 -15.69 -13.60
C LYS A 455 32.30 -16.51 -13.46
N ALA A 456 31.62 -16.41 -12.32
CA ALA A 456 30.39 -17.17 -12.10
C ALA A 456 29.30 -16.83 -13.11
N TRP A 457 29.18 -15.54 -13.50
CA TRP A 457 28.26 -15.12 -14.55
C TRP A 457 28.70 -15.58 -15.94
N GLU A 458 30.00 -15.51 -16.26
CA GLU A 458 30.54 -15.97 -17.54
C GLU A 458 30.35 -17.49 -17.72
N ASP A 459 30.48 -18.29 -16.65
CA ASP A 459 30.27 -19.74 -16.67
C ASP A 459 28.81 -20.12 -17.05
N GLU A 460 27.84 -19.23 -16.78
CA GLU A 460 26.41 -19.44 -17.07
C GLU A 460 25.90 -18.56 -18.23
N ALA A 461 26.75 -17.70 -18.80
CA ALA A 461 26.35 -16.64 -19.73
C ALA A 461 25.71 -17.16 -21.03
N ASP A 462 26.03 -18.37 -21.49
CA ASP A 462 25.36 -18.97 -22.66
C ASP A 462 23.86 -19.24 -22.40
N LEU A 463 23.47 -19.56 -21.15
CA LEU A 463 22.07 -19.72 -20.77
C LEU A 463 21.36 -18.37 -20.67
N PHE A 464 22.03 -17.36 -20.11
CA PHE A 464 21.50 -16.00 -20.06
C PHE A 464 21.35 -15.39 -21.46
N ALA A 465 22.28 -15.66 -22.37
CA ALA A 465 22.16 -15.24 -23.77
C ALA A 465 20.91 -15.86 -24.40
N THR A 466 20.65 -17.13 -24.11
CA THR A 466 19.45 -17.83 -24.61
C THR A 466 18.17 -17.20 -24.07
N THR A 467 18.09 -16.94 -22.75
CA THR A 467 16.88 -16.33 -22.16
C THR A 467 16.64 -14.93 -22.71
N LEU A 468 17.68 -14.09 -22.80
CA LEU A 468 17.59 -12.72 -23.31
C LEU A 468 17.15 -12.68 -24.78
N ASN A 469 17.75 -13.52 -25.64
CA ASN A 469 17.41 -13.60 -27.07
C ASN A 469 15.97 -14.08 -27.30
N SER A 470 15.49 -15.03 -26.49
CA SER A 470 14.13 -15.56 -26.58
C SER A 470 13.09 -14.52 -26.13
N LEU A 471 13.35 -13.83 -25.01
CA LEU A 471 12.50 -12.74 -24.52
C LEU A 471 12.38 -11.62 -25.56
N ALA A 472 13.51 -11.16 -26.10
CA ALA A 472 13.53 -10.11 -27.11
C ALA A 472 12.88 -10.57 -28.43
N GLY A 473 13.08 -11.83 -28.83
CA GLY A 473 12.44 -12.39 -30.02
C GLY A 473 10.90 -12.42 -29.92
N PHE A 474 10.36 -12.84 -28.77
CA PHE A 474 8.92 -12.80 -28.52
C PHE A 474 8.37 -11.38 -28.60
N ARG A 475 9.08 -10.42 -27.98
CA ARG A 475 8.69 -9.01 -27.95
C ARG A 475 8.71 -8.39 -29.36
N LEU A 476 9.79 -8.59 -30.11
CA LEU A 476 9.92 -8.08 -31.49
C LEU A 476 8.85 -8.65 -32.43
N ALA A 477 8.58 -9.96 -32.37
CA ALA A 477 7.51 -10.56 -33.18
C ALA A 477 6.13 -10.02 -32.81
N THR A 478 5.89 -9.76 -31.52
CA THR A 478 4.64 -9.15 -31.04
C THR A 478 4.50 -7.72 -31.54
N TYR A 479 5.58 -6.93 -31.47
CA TYR A 479 5.62 -5.55 -31.95
C TYR A 479 5.40 -5.47 -33.46
N GLU A 480 6.09 -6.31 -34.24
CA GLU A 480 5.90 -6.41 -35.69
C GLU A 480 4.44 -6.72 -36.04
N ALA A 481 3.83 -7.69 -35.35
CA ALA A 481 2.44 -8.04 -35.59
C ALA A 481 1.48 -6.87 -35.30
N ARG A 482 1.77 -6.04 -34.29
CA ARG A 482 1.02 -4.82 -33.94
C ARG A 482 1.36 -3.62 -34.83
N GLY A 483 2.33 -3.74 -35.74
CA GLY A 483 2.79 -2.64 -36.60
C GLY A 483 3.63 -1.59 -35.85
N TRP A 484 4.36 -2.01 -34.82
CA TRP A 484 5.22 -1.15 -34.02
C TRP A 484 6.68 -1.27 -34.47
N ASP A 485 7.22 -0.21 -35.08
CA ASP A 485 8.59 -0.22 -35.62
C ASP A 485 9.66 0.13 -34.58
N SER A 486 9.30 0.90 -33.55
CA SER A 486 10.20 1.34 -32.49
C SER A 486 10.08 0.44 -31.26
N VAL A 487 11.21 -0.11 -30.80
CA VAL A 487 11.28 -0.85 -29.52
C VAL A 487 11.06 0.03 -28.30
N LEU A 488 11.12 1.36 -28.47
CA LEU A 488 10.84 2.34 -27.42
C LEU A 488 9.36 2.72 -27.33
N LYS A 489 8.50 2.29 -28.25
CA LYS A 489 7.06 2.63 -28.23
C LYS A 489 6.38 2.21 -26.91
N GLU A 490 6.44 0.92 -26.57
CA GLU A 490 5.86 0.41 -25.33
C GLU A 490 6.44 1.07 -24.06
N PRO A 491 7.77 1.17 -23.86
CA PRO A 491 8.29 1.80 -22.66
C PRO A 491 7.98 3.30 -22.58
N LEU A 492 7.93 4.05 -23.70
CA LEU A 492 7.53 5.46 -23.69
C LEU A 492 6.05 5.64 -23.29
N GLU A 493 5.17 4.78 -23.80
CA GLU A 493 3.75 4.78 -23.43
C GLU A 493 3.53 4.43 -21.96
N ILE A 494 4.25 3.43 -21.42
CA ILE A 494 4.20 3.08 -19.98
C ILE A 494 4.61 4.28 -19.11
N ASN A 495 5.56 5.09 -19.60
CA ASN A 495 6.08 6.25 -18.90
C ASN A 495 5.36 7.57 -19.26
N ARG A 496 4.30 7.52 -20.08
CA ARG A 496 3.53 8.68 -20.54
C ARG A 496 4.43 9.83 -21.00
N MET A 497 5.41 9.51 -21.82
CA MET A 497 6.51 10.39 -22.17
C MET A 497 6.78 10.36 -23.67
N LYS A 498 7.18 11.49 -24.23
CA LYS A 498 7.61 11.60 -25.62
C LYS A 498 9.05 11.11 -25.82
N GLN A 499 9.37 10.63 -27.02
CA GLN A 499 10.75 10.27 -27.39
C GLN A 499 11.68 11.48 -27.29
N GLU A 500 11.22 12.66 -27.72
CA GLU A 500 11.99 13.89 -27.71
C GLU A 500 12.45 14.27 -26.29
N THR A 501 11.60 14.03 -25.28
CA THR A 501 11.94 14.24 -23.87
C THR A 501 13.07 13.31 -23.41
N LEU A 502 12.99 12.02 -23.79
CA LEU A 502 14.03 11.04 -23.48
C LEU A 502 15.37 11.42 -24.12
N ASP A 503 15.34 11.80 -25.40
CA ASP A 503 16.53 12.16 -26.17
C ASP A 503 17.21 13.41 -25.56
N VAL A 504 16.44 14.46 -25.29
CA VAL A 504 16.95 15.70 -24.69
C VAL A 504 17.52 15.47 -23.30
N MET A 505 16.90 14.60 -22.49
CA MET A 505 17.44 14.21 -21.19
C MET A 505 18.82 13.55 -21.34
N TRP A 506 18.96 12.54 -22.21
CA TRP A 506 20.24 11.86 -22.41
C TRP A 506 21.32 12.73 -23.04
N GLU A 507 20.96 13.61 -23.98
CA GLU A 507 21.87 14.59 -24.55
C GLU A 507 22.40 15.56 -23.49
N THR A 508 21.51 16.05 -22.62
CA THR A 508 21.86 17.02 -21.57
C THR A 508 22.76 16.37 -20.51
N ILE A 509 22.47 15.12 -20.12
CA ILE A 509 23.36 14.30 -19.28
C ILE A 509 24.73 14.16 -19.94
N THR A 510 24.77 13.75 -21.21
CA THR A 510 26.02 13.49 -21.94
C THR A 510 26.92 14.72 -22.00
N LYS A 511 26.35 15.91 -22.26
CA LYS A 511 27.08 17.19 -22.29
C LYS A 511 27.69 17.59 -20.93
N ASN A 512 27.23 17.01 -19.82
CA ASN A 512 27.65 17.39 -18.47
C ASN A 512 28.48 16.30 -17.73
N LYS A 513 28.73 15.14 -18.37
CA LYS A 513 29.43 14.02 -17.72
C LYS A 513 30.85 14.37 -17.23
N ASP A 514 31.52 15.30 -17.88
CA ASP A 514 32.91 15.69 -17.55
C ASP A 514 33.08 16.12 -16.10
N ALA A 515 32.08 16.79 -15.50
CA ALA A 515 32.14 17.18 -14.09
C ALA A 515 32.18 15.96 -13.15
N PHE A 516 31.35 14.94 -13.45
CA PHE A 516 31.28 13.71 -12.67
C PHE A 516 32.48 12.79 -12.93
N ILE A 517 33.03 12.80 -14.15
CA ILE A 517 34.31 12.17 -14.47
C ILE A 517 35.44 12.81 -13.64
N GLY A 518 35.47 14.14 -13.55
CA GLY A 518 36.42 14.86 -12.68
C GLY A 518 36.32 14.43 -11.20
N TYR A 519 35.11 14.29 -10.68
CA TYR A 519 34.87 13.73 -9.35
C TYR A 519 35.41 12.29 -9.21
N MET A 520 35.14 11.40 -10.18
CA MET A 520 35.64 10.01 -10.13
C MET A 520 37.18 9.95 -10.15
N HIS A 521 37.84 10.82 -10.93
CA HIS A 521 39.29 10.95 -10.90
C HIS A 521 39.78 11.39 -9.53
N ARG A 522 39.15 12.41 -8.93
CA ARG A 522 39.51 12.86 -7.59
C ARG A 522 39.30 11.77 -6.54
N LYS A 523 38.22 11.01 -6.64
CA LYS A 523 37.97 9.83 -5.79
C LYS A 523 39.05 8.77 -5.96
N ALA A 524 39.52 8.52 -7.18
CA ALA A 524 40.64 7.61 -7.42
C ALA A 524 41.90 8.06 -6.67
N GLU A 525 42.25 9.35 -6.77
CA GLU A 525 43.40 9.93 -6.06
C GLU A 525 43.30 9.76 -4.54
N LEU A 526 42.13 10.04 -3.96
CA LEU A 526 41.88 9.87 -2.52
C LEU A 526 41.99 8.41 -2.07
N LEU A 527 41.67 7.46 -2.94
CA LEU A 527 41.84 6.02 -2.70
C LEU A 527 43.26 5.50 -3.04
N GLY A 528 44.17 6.37 -3.48
CA GLY A 528 45.53 6.01 -3.88
C GLY A 528 45.59 5.22 -5.20
N LEU A 529 44.67 5.49 -6.12
CA LEU A 529 44.51 4.82 -7.41
C LEU A 529 44.74 5.80 -8.56
N ASP A 530 45.30 5.30 -9.66
CA ASP A 530 45.41 6.07 -10.91
C ASP A 530 44.03 6.31 -11.55
N LYS A 531 43.18 5.28 -11.52
CA LYS A 531 41.85 5.28 -12.11
C LYS A 531 40.98 4.21 -11.45
N LEU A 532 39.71 4.52 -11.22
CA LEU A 532 38.75 3.58 -10.61
C LEU A 532 38.50 2.39 -11.54
N SER A 533 38.19 1.23 -10.99
CA SER A 533 37.55 0.12 -11.70
C SER A 533 36.06 0.04 -11.34
N MET A 534 35.24 -0.75 -12.04
CA MET A 534 33.81 -0.90 -11.72
C MET A 534 33.55 -1.24 -10.24
N TYR A 535 34.42 -2.04 -9.62
CA TYR A 535 34.37 -2.44 -8.21
C TYR A 535 34.96 -1.41 -7.23
N ASP A 536 35.43 -0.26 -7.72
CA ASP A 536 35.94 0.84 -6.89
C ASP A 536 34.95 2.03 -6.83
N ILE A 537 33.94 2.09 -7.71
CA ILE A 537 32.99 3.22 -7.81
C ILE A 537 32.26 3.45 -6.48
N SER A 538 31.69 2.40 -5.88
CA SER A 538 30.97 2.48 -4.61
C SER A 538 31.85 2.33 -3.38
N ALA A 539 33.18 2.40 -3.54
CA ALA A 539 34.08 2.28 -2.40
C ALA A 539 33.94 3.52 -1.49
N PRO A 540 33.80 3.35 -0.16
CA PRO A 540 33.78 4.48 0.76
C PRO A 540 35.15 5.15 0.81
N ILE A 541 35.16 6.46 1.04
CA ILE A 541 36.38 7.27 1.15
C ILE A 541 36.86 7.35 2.60
N SER A 542 35.95 7.26 3.58
CA SER A 542 36.28 7.25 5.01
C SER A 542 36.09 5.87 5.67
N ASP A 543 36.92 5.61 6.69
CA ASP A 543 36.76 4.46 7.58
C ASP A 543 35.71 4.70 8.68
N HIS A 544 35.29 5.95 8.91
CA HIS A 544 34.32 6.35 9.92
C HIS A 544 32.93 6.53 9.31
N VAL A 545 32.09 5.49 9.38
CA VAL A 545 30.68 5.57 8.99
C VAL A 545 29.86 5.83 10.26
N ALA A 546 29.24 7.00 10.35
CA ALA A 546 28.35 7.32 11.45
C ALA A 546 27.10 6.41 11.41
N HIS A 547 26.62 6.03 12.58
CA HIS A 547 25.43 5.20 12.73
C HIS A 547 24.34 6.04 13.40
N VAL A 548 23.17 6.12 12.77
CA VAL A 548 22.01 6.89 13.25
C VAL A 548 20.99 5.92 13.84
N SER A 549 20.53 6.15 15.07
CA SER A 549 19.48 5.29 15.65
C SER A 549 18.18 5.46 14.86
N TYR A 550 17.27 4.49 14.93
CA TYR A 550 15.98 4.58 14.23
C TYR A 550 15.16 5.80 14.69
N ASP A 551 15.17 6.09 16.00
CA ASP A 551 14.46 7.23 16.56
C ASP A 551 15.07 8.56 16.10
N ASP A 552 16.40 8.67 16.09
CA ASP A 552 17.08 9.89 15.61
C ASP A 552 16.85 10.10 14.11
N ALA A 553 16.81 9.02 13.32
CA ALA A 553 16.50 9.09 11.90
C ALA A 553 15.05 9.53 11.66
N ALA A 554 14.09 9.01 12.43
CA ALA A 554 12.70 9.42 12.36
C ALA A 554 12.54 10.91 12.71
N ASP A 555 13.15 11.37 13.81
CA ASP A 555 13.09 12.76 14.24
C ASP A 555 13.73 13.70 13.21
N MET A 556 14.89 13.32 12.68
CA MET A 556 15.56 14.06 11.62
C MET A 556 14.70 14.14 10.36
N ILE A 557 14.10 13.03 9.91
CA ILE A 557 13.25 13.02 8.70
C ILE A 557 12.05 13.94 8.87
N VAL A 558 11.33 13.84 10.01
CA VAL A 558 10.17 14.70 10.28
C VAL A 558 10.58 16.18 10.33
N GLU A 559 11.70 16.49 10.99
CA GLU A 559 12.22 17.86 11.06
C GLU A 559 12.55 18.40 9.67
N GLN A 560 13.34 17.65 8.88
CA GLN A 560 13.78 18.11 7.56
C GLN A 560 12.63 18.19 6.56
N PHE A 561 11.67 17.27 6.62
CA PHE A 561 10.42 17.41 5.85
C PHE A 561 9.67 18.67 6.28
N GLY A 562 9.64 19.01 7.57
CA GLY A 562 8.93 20.20 8.07
C GLY A 562 9.54 21.53 7.63
N GLN A 563 10.85 21.55 7.34
CA GLN A 563 11.50 22.72 6.75
C GLN A 563 11.04 22.97 5.30
N PHE A 564 10.52 21.94 4.64
CA PHE A 564 10.09 21.99 3.24
C PHE A 564 8.57 22.03 3.08
N SER A 565 7.89 21.05 3.66
CA SER A 565 6.45 20.82 3.59
C SER A 565 5.93 20.40 4.97
N PRO A 566 5.26 21.29 5.70
CA PRO A 566 4.58 20.94 6.95
C PRO A 566 3.63 19.75 6.82
N GLN A 567 2.92 19.61 5.68
CA GLN A 567 2.00 18.50 5.44
C GLN A 567 2.75 17.16 5.28
N MET A 568 3.91 17.16 4.62
CA MET A 568 4.76 15.98 4.49
C MET A 568 5.35 15.56 5.83
N ALA A 569 5.70 16.52 6.70
CA ALA A 569 6.16 16.25 8.05
C ALA A 569 5.06 15.67 8.95
N GLU A 570 3.86 16.24 8.92
CA GLU A 570 2.70 15.72 9.64
C GLU A 570 2.38 14.29 9.20
N PHE A 571 2.40 14.03 7.89
CA PHE A 571 2.23 12.69 7.34
C PHE A 571 3.31 11.71 7.82
N ALA A 572 4.58 12.10 7.77
CA ALA A 572 5.68 11.25 8.23
C ALA A 572 5.55 10.96 9.74
N GLN A 573 5.23 11.97 10.54
CA GLN A 573 5.00 11.81 11.98
C GLN A 573 3.86 10.82 12.24
N LYS A 574 2.74 10.95 11.51
CA LYS A 574 1.62 10.00 11.59
C LYS A 574 2.04 8.57 11.24
N ALA A 575 2.85 8.38 10.20
CA ALA A 575 3.33 7.05 9.82
C ALA A 575 4.18 6.39 10.92
N PHE A 576 4.97 7.17 11.66
CA PHE A 576 5.71 6.68 12.83
C PHE A 576 4.80 6.42 14.03
N ASP A 577 3.89 7.34 14.34
CA ASP A 577 2.99 7.26 15.51
C ASP A 577 1.96 6.13 15.38
N GLU A 578 1.48 5.86 14.17
CA GLU A 578 0.50 4.80 13.89
C GLU A 578 1.14 3.46 13.49
N GLU A 579 2.45 3.31 13.66
CA GLU A 579 3.17 2.05 13.47
C GLU A 579 3.05 1.52 12.02
N TRP A 580 3.32 2.35 11.00
CA TRP A 580 3.19 1.93 9.58
C TRP A 580 4.45 1.25 9.02
N ILE A 581 5.54 1.19 9.79
CA ILE A 581 6.89 0.87 9.30
C ILE A 581 7.42 -0.42 9.93
N GLU A 582 7.79 -1.38 9.09
CA GLU A 582 8.47 -2.63 9.44
C GLU A 582 9.96 -2.49 9.10
N ALA A 583 10.73 -2.02 10.07
CA ALA A 583 12.14 -1.65 9.96
C ALA A 583 13.10 -2.61 10.68
N GLU A 584 12.61 -3.42 11.63
CA GLU A 584 13.45 -4.28 12.49
C GLU A 584 14.37 -5.20 11.66
N ASP A 585 15.64 -5.33 12.07
CA ASP A 585 16.60 -6.27 11.49
C ASP A 585 16.44 -7.67 12.11
N ARG A 586 15.76 -8.57 11.40
CA ARG A 586 15.50 -9.95 11.83
C ARG A 586 15.57 -10.98 10.69
N ASP A 587 16.06 -12.17 11.03
CA ASP A 587 16.45 -13.24 10.09
C ASP A 587 15.36 -13.75 9.14
N ASN A 588 14.08 -13.62 9.50
CA ASN A 588 12.94 -14.16 8.74
C ASN A 588 12.27 -13.13 7.82
N LYS A 589 12.81 -11.92 7.68
CA LYS A 589 12.30 -10.90 6.75
C LYS A 589 12.74 -11.14 5.31
N ARG A 590 11.91 -10.71 4.36
CA ARG A 590 12.29 -10.61 2.96
C ARG A 590 13.39 -9.55 2.79
N PRO A 591 14.36 -9.72 1.88
CA PRO A 591 15.30 -8.64 1.56
C PRO A 591 14.63 -7.48 0.80
N GLY A 592 15.22 -6.29 0.94
CA GLY A 592 14.86 -5.07 0.21
C GLY A 592 13.96 -4.12 1.00
N GLY A 593 13.52 -3.04 0.34
CA GLY A 593 12.51 -2.12 0.84
C GLY A 593 11.31 -2.03 -0.11
N PHE A 594 10.15 -1.62 0.40
CA PHE A 594 9.01 -1.20 -0.41
C PHE A 594 7.98 -0.40 0.39
N CYS A 595 7.17 0.36 -0.34
CA CYS A 595 5.91 0.93 0.12
C CYS A 595 4.72 0.22 -0.54
N THR A 596 3.65 -0.04 0.22
CA THR A 596 2.37 -0.49 -0.33
C THR A 596 1.20 0.28 0.28
N SER A 597 0.17 0.50 -0.54
CA SER A 597 -1.01 1.28 -0.18
C SER A 597 -2.25 0.40 0.02
N PHE A 598 -3.09 0.84 0.96
CA PHE A 598 -4.39 0.27 1.33
C PHE A 598 -5.48 1.29 0.95
N PRO A 599 -5.94 1.29 -0.31
CA PRO A 599 -6.78 2.37 -0.83
C PRO A 599 -8.15 2.45 -0.14
N ILE A 600 -8.64 1.39 0.51
CA ILE A 600 -9.92 1.43 1.25
C ILE A 600 -9.73 2.06 2.63
N ARG A 601 -8.57 1.84 3.24
CA ARG A 601 -8.23 2.37 4.57
C ARG A 601 -7.55 3.73 4.49
N GLU A 602 -7.13 4.15 3.30
CA GLU A 602 -6.38 5.38 3.05
C GLU A 602 -5.06 5.42 3.85
N GLN A 603 -4.42 4.26 3.99
CA GLN A 603 -3.16 4.08 4.71
C GLN A 603 -2.08 3.46 3.82
N SER A 604 -0.83 3.55 4.28
CA SER A 604 0.32 2.89 3.65
C SER A 604 1.08 2.03 4.65
N ARG A 605 1.88 1.10 4.13
CA ARG A 605 2.85 0.31 4.92
C ARG A 605 4.20 0.38 4.24
N ILE A 606 5.23 0.62 5.05
CA ILE A 606 6.62 0.74 4.64
C ILE A 606 7.37 -0.45 5.19
N PHE A 607 8.15 -1.10 4.35
CA PHE A 607 8.97 -2.24 4.70
C PHE A 607 10.42 -1.92 4.37
N MET A 608 11.33 -2.16 5.31
CA MET A 608 12.77 -2.13 5.08
C MET A 608 13.51 -2.90 6.17
N THR A 609 14.83 -3.03 6.05
CA THR A 609 15.70 -3.43 7.16
C THR A 609 16.55 -2.22 7.51
N TYR A 610 16.51 -1.79 8.78
CA TYR A 610 17.22 -0.61 9.26
C TYR A 610 18.42 -1.01 10.14
N ASP A 611 19.63 -0.72 9.65
CA ASP A 611 20.91 -0.97 10.30
C ASP A 611 21.64 0.31 10.72
N GLY A 612 20.97 1.47 10.63
CA GLY A 612 21.50 2.78 11.02
C GLY A 612 22.52 3.42 10.10
N THR A 613 22.79 2.87 8.92
CA THR A 613 23.64 3.53 7.92
C THR A 613 22.92 4.73 7.27
N ALA A 614 23.69 5.70 6.75
CA ALA A 614 23.14 6.82 5.97
C ALA A 614 22.30 6.36 4.77
N SER A 615 22.68 5.23 4.17
CA SER A 615 21.90 4.58 3.11
C SER A 615 20.51 4.16 3.61
N ASN A 616 20.41 3.60 4.82
CA ASN A 616 19.13 3.20 5.41
C ASN A 616 18.27 4.39 5.81
N VAL A 617 18.86 5.48 6.31
CA VAL A 617 18.12 6.74 6.53
C VAL A 617 17.51 7.24 5.21
N ALA A 618 18.31 7.25 4.14
CA ALA A 618 17.82 7.64 2.81
C ALA A 618 16.70 6.70 2.34
N THR A 619 16.84 5.38 2.49
CA THR A 619 15.78 4.42 2.16
C THR A 619 14.50 4.68 2.96
N LEU A 620 14.60 4.99 4.26
CA LEU A 620 13.43 5.30 5.08
C LEU A 620 12.70 6.55 4.55
N ALA A 621 13.45 7.61 4.21
CA ALA A 621 12.91 8.82 3.58
C ALA A 621 12.29 8.53 2.21
N HIS A 622 12.94 7.69 1.40
CA HIS A 622 12.48 7.24 0.08
C HIS A 622 11.08 6.62 0.16
N GLU A 623 10.92 5.62 1.03
CA GLU A 623 9.66 4.91 1.16
C GLU A 623 8.56 5.78 1.79
N LEU A 624 8.91 6.71 2.68
CA LEU A 624 8.00 7.75 3.17
C LEU A 624 7.54 8.68 2.04
N GLY A 625 8.41 9.00 1.08
CA GLY A 625 8.05 9.77 -0.11
C GLY A 625 7.00 9.05 -0.97
N HIS A 626 7.15 7.75 -1.23
CA HIS A 626 6.11 6.96 -1.90
C HIS A 626 4.80 6.94 -1.11
N ALA A 627 4.88 6.75 0.20
CA ALA A 627 3.70 6.73 1.06
C ALA A 627 2.97 8.08 1.04
N TYR A 628 3.71 9.19 1.01
CA TYR A 628 3.17 10.54 0.91
C TYR A 628 2.54 10.82 -0.45
N HIS A 629 3.17 10.38 -1.55
CA HIS A 629 2.62 10.49 -2.90
C HIS A 629 1.26 9.81 -3.00
N GLN A 630 1.14 8.59 -2.48
CA GLN A 630 -0.17 7.93 -2.40
C GLN A 630 -1.14 8.72 -1.51
N HIS A 631 -0.70 9.19 -0.34
CA HIS A 631 -1.55 9.88 0.62
C HIS A 631 -2.25 11.09 0.02
N VAL A 632 -1.51 11.93 -0.72
CA VAL A 632 -2.08 13.11 -1.39
C VAL A 632 -3.00 12.76 -2.55
N MET A 633 -3.10 11.50 -2.95
CA MET A 633 -3.98 11.02 -4.02
C MET A 633 -5.19 10.21 -3.51
N ASN A 634 -5.32 9.98 -2.20
CA ASN A 634 -6.33 9.06 -1.65
C ASN A 634 -7.77 9.44 -1.97
N ASP A 635 -8.08 10.74 -2.09
CA ASP A 635 -9.39 11.28 -2.42
C ASP A 635 -9.71 11.24 -3.93
N LEU A 636 -8.73 10.95 -4.78
CA LEU A 636 -8.93 10.82 -6.22
C LEU A 636 -9.60 9.47 -6.55
N PRO A 637 -10.42 9.36 -7.62
CA PRO A 637 -10.91 8.07 -8.09
C PRO A 637 -9.76 7.09 -8.34
N TYR A 638 -9.97 5.81 -8.00
CA TYR A 638 -8.90 4.81 -7.95
C TYR A 638 -8.07 4.67 -9.24
N MET A 639 -8.71 4.75 -10.43
CA MET A 639 -7.97 4.73 -11.71
C MET A 639 -7.00 5.90 -11.86
N ALA A 640 -7.35 7.06 -11.31
CA ALA A 640 -6.51 8.25 -11.35
C ALA A 640 -5.42 8.29 -10.27
N GLN A 641 -5.39 7.29 -9.38
CA GLN A 641 -4.28 7.10 -8.43
C GLN A 641 -3.09 6.36 -9.08
N GLY A 642 -3.28 5.76 -10.27
CA GLY A 642 -2.23 5.04 -11.00
C GLY A 642 -1.30 5.98 -11.77
N TYR A 643 -0.18 6.36 -11.16
CA TYR A 643 0.89 7.14 -11.78
C TYR A 643 1.88 6.28 -12.58
N ALA A 644 2.51 6.91 -13.58
CA ALA A 644 3.49 6.25 -14.45
C ALA A 644 4.82 5.99 -13.72
N MET A 645 5.60 5.03 -14.22
CA MET A 645 6.80 4.54 -13.54
C MET A 645 7.89 5.60 -13.34
N ASN A 646 8.18 6.39 -14.37
CA ASN A 646 9.17 7.47 -14.31
C ASN A 646 8.84 8.54 -13.25
N VAL A 647 7.55 8.82 -13.03
CA VAL A 647 7.09 9.79 -12.02
C VAL A 647 6.78 9.15 -10.67
N ALA A 648 6.75 7.81 -10.57
CA ALA A 648 6.65 7.11 -9.29
C ALA A 648 7.81 7.45 -8.35
N GLU A 649 8.99 7.68 -8.92
CA GLU A 649 10.21 8.04 -8.19
C GLU A 649 10.28 9.53 -7.83
N THR A 650 9.30 10.34 -8.27
CA THR A 650 9.31 11.79 -8.05
C THR A 650 9.35 12.10 -6.56
N ALA A 651 8.39 11.58 -5.80
CA ALA A 651 8.27 11.90 -4.38
C ALA A 651 9.32 11.21 -3.50
N SER A 652 9.66 9.97 -3.83
CA SER A 652 10.65 9.20 -3.08
C SER A 652 12.06 9.80 -3.20
N THR A 653 12.49 10.11 -4.43
CA THR A 653 13.81 10.72 -4.66
C THR A 653 13.86 12.17 -4.16
N PHE A 654 12.73 12.87 -4.21
CA PHE A 654 12.61 14.21 -3.61
C PHE A 654 12.79 14.15 -2.09
N ALA A 655 12.10 13.21 -1.41
CA ALA A 655 12.23 12.98 0.02
C ALA A 655 13.65 12.61 0.44
N GLU A 656 14.32 11.72 -0.32
CA GLU A 656 15.73 11.41 -0.11
C GLU A 656 16.61 12.66 -0.18
N MET A 657 16.38 13.52 -1.18
CA MET A 657 17.21 14.71 -1.40
C MET A 657 17.05 15.74 -0.28
N ILE A 658 15.85 15.94 0.26
CA ILE A 658 15.62 16.79 1.44
C ILE A 658 16.55 16.37 2.59
N VAL A 659 16.57 15.08 2.90
CA VAL A 659 17.35 14.54 4.03
C VAL A 659 18.85 14.56 3.71
N ALA A 660 19.25 14.10 2.52
CA ALA A 660 20.65 14.05 2.13
C ALA A 660 21.31 15.43 2.05
N ASP A 661 20.59 16.42 1.52
CA ASP A 661 21.08 17.81 1.44
C ASP A 661 21.23 18.42 2.84
N ALA A 662 20.26 18.20 3.72
CA ALA A 662 20.34 18.60 5.12
C ALA A 662 21.52 17.95 5.85
N SER A 663 21.72 16.64 5.69
CA SER A 663 22.85 15.93 6.31
C SER A 663 24.20 16.50 5.87
N VAL A 664 24.38 16.83 4.58
CA VAL A 664 25.61 17.47 4.08
C VAL A 664 25.82 18.86 4.69
N LYS A 665 24.74 19.64 4.85
CA LYS A 665 24.79 20.99 5.44
C LYS A 665 25.09 20.95 6.95
N GLN A 666 24.58 19.95 7.64
CA GLN A 666 24.69 19.80 9.10
C GLN A 666 25.88 18.95 9.55
N ALA A 667 26.63 18.35 8.62
CA ALA A 667 27.82 17.54 8.90
C ALA A 667 28.78 18.24 9.89
N SER A 668 29.20 17.50 10.91
CA SER A 668 29.99 18.03 12.04
C SER A 668 31.47 18.23 11.73
N SER A 669 31.95 17.65 10.62
CA SER A 669 33.34 17.72 10.17
C SER A 669 33.47 17.66 8.66
N ASP A 670 34.59 18.15 8.13
CA ASP A 670 34.91 18.04 6.70
C ASP A 670 34.98 16.57 6.23
N GLU A 671 35.43 15.65 7.09
CA GLU A 671 35.51 14.23 6.75
C GLU A 671 34.12 13.62 6.56
N GLU A 672 33.21 13.87 7.51
CA GLU A 672 31.81 13.44 7.42
C GLU A 672 31.14 14.06 6.19
N LYS A 673 31.36 15.36 5.96
CA LYS A 673 30.81 16.07 4.80
C LYS A 673 31.30 15.50 3.46
N ILE A 674 32.59 15.18 3.36
CA ILE A 674 33.16 14.53 2.16
C ILE A 674 32.52 13.15 1.93
N GLN A 675 32.29 12.35 2.97
CA GLN A 675 31.66 11.04 2.81
C GLN A 675 30.18 11.16 2.38
N LEU A 676 29.42 12.07 2.98
CA LEU A 676 28.02 12.31 2.58
C LEU A 676 27.91 12.84 1.15
N LEU A 677 28.84 13.72 0.74
CA LEU A 677 28.94 14.18 -0.65
C LEU A 677 29.31 13.03 -1.60
N ASP A 678 30.24 12.15 -1.22
CA ASP A 678 30.57 10.95 -1.99
C ASP A 678 29.33 10.07 -2.19
N ASP A 679 28.54 9.84 -1.14
CA ASP A 679 27.31 9.05 -1.23
C ASP A 679 26.27 9.68 -2.18
N LYS A 680 26.08 11.01 -2.12
CA LYS A 680 25.21 11.75 -3.08
C LYS A 680 25.74 11.62 -4.51
N LEU A 681 27.04 11.84 -4.73
CA LEU A 681 27.65 11.83 -6.06
C LEU A 681 27.70 10.42 -6.68
N ASN A 682 27.88 9.38 -5.86
CA ASN A 682 27.77 7.99 -6.30
C ASN A 682 26.38 7.69 -6.89
N ARG A 683 25.29 8.25 -6.32
CA ARG A 683 23.94 8.13 -6.91
C ARG A 683 23.86 8.82 -8.26
N SER A 684 24.41 10.02 -8.41
CA SER A 684 24.46 10.72 -9.70
C SER A 684 25.24 9.93 -10.75
N VAL A 685 26.40 9.34 -10.39
CA VAL A 685 27.15 8.44 -11.28
C VAL A 685 26.33 7.20 -11.67
N ALA A 686 25.56 6.63 -10.73
CA ALA A 686 24.66 5.52 -11.03
C ALA A 686 23.61 5.91 -12.09
N PHE A 687 22.92 7.04 -11.94
CA PHE A 687 21.87 7.45 -12.89
C PHE A 687 22.41 7.99 -14.23
N PHE A 688 23.54 8.70 -14.22
CA PHE A 688 24.11 9.33 -15.42
C PHE A 688 24.99 8.40 -16.25
N MET A 689 25.60 7.39 -15.62
CA MET A 689 26.55 6.48 -16.27
C MET A 689 26.06 5.03 -16.22
N ASN A 690 25.75 4.48 -15.04
CA ASN A 690 25.34 3.07 -14.94
C ASN A 690 24.01 2.78 -15.64
N ILE A 691 22.98 3.59 -15.41
CA ILE A 691 21.68 3.44 -16.09
C ILE A 691 21.80 3.77 -17.59
N HIS A 692 22.60 4.76 -17.94
CA HIS A 692 22.87 5.09 -19.34
C HIS A 692 23.55 3.93 -20.08
N SER A 693 24.52 3.23 -19.46
CA SER A 693 25.14 2.05 -20.09
C SER A 693 24.12 0.94 -20.34
N ARG A 694 23.13 0.78 -19.45
CA ARG A 694 22.05 -0.20 -19.64
C ARG A 694 21.14 0.19 -20.80
N PHE A 695 20.76 1.46 -20.90
CA PHE A 695 19.94 1.98 -22.00
C PHE A 695 20.65 1.81 -23.35
N LEU A 696 21.93 2.18 -23.44
CA LEU A 696 22.75 2.00 -24.64
C LEU A 696 22.87 0.52 -25.04
N PHE A 697 23.16 -0.36 -24.07
CA PHE A 697 23.23 -1.79 -24.32
C PHE A 697 21.90 -2.34 -24.84
N GLU A 698 20.80 -2.07 -24.14
CA GLU A 698 19.49 -2.64 -24.48
C GLU A 698 19.04 -2.17 -25.87
N THR A 699 19.23 -0.88 -26.19
CA THR A 699 18.96 -0.32 -27.52
C THR A 699 19.76 -1.05 -28.60
N ARG A 700 21.09 -1.15 -28.45
CA ARG A 700 21.96 -1.82 -29.44
C ARG A 700 21.64 -3.30 -29.57
N PHE A 701 21.34 -3.97 -28.45
CA PHE A 701 20.95 -5.37 -28.45
C PHE A 701 19.65 -5.59 -29.23
N TYR A 702 18.62 -4.75 -29.03
CA TYR A 702 17.38 -4.86 -29.81
C TYR A 702 17.60 -4.63 -31.30
N GLU A 703 18.42 -3.66 -31.67
CA GLU A 703 18.76 -3.40 -33.08
C GLU A 703 19.51 -4.59 -33.71
N GLU A 704 20.52 -5.17 -33.04
CA GLU A 704 21.18 -6.38 -33.56
C GLU A 704 20.25 -7.60 -33.53
N ARG A 705 19.36 -7.70 -32.54
CA ARG A 705 18.42 -8.82 -32.40
C ARG A 705 17.39 -8.85 -33.52
N LYS A 706 17.04 -7.72 -34.14
CA LYS A 706 16.17 -7.69 -35.33
C LYS A 706 16.75 -8.51 -36.50
N GLU A 707 18.08 -8.60 -36.60
CA GLU A 707 18.78 -9.32 -37.66
C GLU A 707 19.02 -10.81 -37.36
N GLY A 708 18.83 -11.25 -36.11
CA GLY A 708 19.03 -12.65 -35.71
C GLY A 708 19.43 -12.82 -34.25
N LEU A 709 19.81 -14.04 -33.86
CA LEU A 709 20.29 -14.30 -32.50
C LEU A 709 21.66 -13.64 -32.25
N VAL A 710 21.79 -12.95 -31.11
CA VAL A 710 23.03 -12.29 -30.68
C VAL A 710 23.81 -13.23 -29.76
N SER A 711 25.04 -13.58 -30.16
CA SER A 711 25.89 -14.50 -29.39
C SER A 711 26.35 -13.92 -28.04
N LYS A 712 26.65 -14.77 -27.05
CA LYS A 712 27.28 -14.37 -25.78
C LYS A 712 28.46 -13.42 -25.98
N LYS A 713 29.38 -13.77 -26.89
CA LYS A 713 30.56 -12.95 -27.18
C LYS A 713 30.16 -11.54 -27.58
N ARG A 714 29.18 -11.41 -28.48
CA ARG A 714 28.71 -10.11 -28.96
C ARG A 714 27.95 -9.34 -27.87
N LEU A 715 27.16 -10.01 -27.03
CA LEU A 715 26.52 -9.39 -25.87
C LEU A 715 27.55 -8.80 -24.88
N ASN A 716 28.64 -9.53 -24.60
CA ASN A 716 29.75 -9.05 -23.78
C ASN A 716 30.43 -7.81 -24.41
N GLU A 717 30.65 -7.81 -25.72
CA GLU A 717 31.21 -6.66 -26.46
C GLU A 717 30.28 -5.45 -26.40
N LEU A 718 28.99 -5.63 -26.70
CA LEU A 718 27.97 -4.57 -26.64
C LEU A 718 27.89 -3.92 -25.26
N MET A 719 27.90 -4.74 -24.20
CA MET A 719 27.86 -4.22 -22.83
C MET A 719 29.14 -3.46 -22.48
N HIS A 720 30.31 -3.98 -22.87
CA HIS A 720 31.57 -3.29 -22.65
C HIS A 720 31.63 -1.95 -23.40
N GLU A 721 31.22 -1.91 -24.68
CA GLU A 721 31.11 -0.67 -25.47
C GLU A 721 30.16 0.33 -24.82
N ALA A 722 29.00 -0.13 -24.36
CA ALA A 722 28.00 0.71 -23.71
C ALA A 722 28.50 1.28 -22.37
N GLN A 723 29.20 0.49 -21.55
CA GLN A 723 29.81 0.99 -20.32
C GLN A 723 30.94 1.96 -20.62
N LYS A 724 31.81 1.65 -21.58
CA LYS A 724 32.93 2.53 -21.95
C LYS A 724 32.44 3.91 -22.40
N GLU A 725 31.41 3.96 -23.24
CA GLU A 725 30.78 5.21 -23.67
C GLU A 725 30.07 5.93 -22.51
N ALA A 726 29.31 5.19 -21.70
CA ALA A 726 28.55 5.79 -20.62
C ALA A 726 29.44 6.45 -19.55
N TYR A 727 30.58 5.84 -19.23
CA TYR A 727 31.56 6.34 -18.27
C TYR A 727 32.64 7.25 -18.91
N GLY A 728 32.56 7.56 -20.22
CA GLY A 728 33.54 8.42 -20.89
C GLY A 728 34.97 7.85 -20.86
N ASP A 729 35.10 6.52 -20.90
CA ASP A 729 36.35 5.81 -20.69
C ASP A 729 37.08 6.19 -19.38
N ALA A 730 36.35 6.59 -18.33
CA ALA A 730 36.93 7.06 -17.07
C ALA A 730 37.23 5.97 -16.04
N ILE A 731 36.94 4.68 -16.32
CA ILE A 731 37.32 3.54 -15.47
C ILE A 731 38.27 2.54 -16.16
N ASN A 732 38.99 1.73 -15.38
CA ASN A 732 39.98 0.75 -15.84
C ASN A 732 39.34 -0.57 -16.26
N ASP A 733 38.68 -1.24 -15.31
CA ASP A 733 38.04 -2.54 -15.53
C ASP A 733 36.52 -2.38 -15.59
N TYR A 734 35.93 -2.98 -16.61
CA TYR A 734 34.50 -3.02 -16.89
C TYR A 734 33.91 -4.39 -16.57
N SER A 735 32.58 -4.53 -16.64
CA SER A 735 31.86 -5.79 -16.41
C SER A 735 31.18 -6.24 -17.71
N PRO A 736 31.83 -7.07 -18.54
CA PRO A 736 31.24 -7.55 -19.79
C PRO A 736 29.99 -8.39 -19.54
N THR A 737 29.92 -9.12 -18.42
CA THR A 737 28.76 -9.95 -18.06
C THR A 737 27.64 -9.17 -17.37
N PHE A 738 27.74 -7.85 -17.30
CA PHE A 738 26.74 -7.01 -16.62
C PHE A 738 25.33 -7.20 -17.20
N TRP A 739 25.19 -7.46 -18.50
CA TRP A 739 23.90 -7.75 -19.12
C TRP A 739 23.27 -9.04 -18.60
N ALA A 740 24.07 -10.04 -18.22
CA ALA A 740 23.58 -11.28 -17.64
C ALA A 740 23.21 -11.10 -16.16
N SER A 741 23.91 -10.23 -15.42
CA SER A 741 23.67 -10.06 -13.98
C SER A 741 22.49 -9.16 -13.60
N LYS A 742 21.93 -8.42 -14.57
CA LYS A 742 20.84 -7.47 -14.33
C LYS A 742 19.50 -8.04 -14.76
N LEU A 743 18.69 -8.38 -13.75
CA LEU A 743 17.32 -8.87 -13.88
C LEU A 743 16.46 -7.98 -14.81
N HIS A 744 16.69 -6.66 -14.85
CA HIS A 744 15.89 -5.72 -15.64
C HIS A 744 15.86 -6.03 -17.15
N PHE A 745 16.89 -6.68 -17.70
CA PHE A 745 16.87 -7.11 -19.11
C PHE A 745 16.02 -8.36 -19.35
N HIS A 746 15.71 -9.09 -18.28
CA HIS A 746 15.05 -10.40 -18.32
C HIS A 746 13.62 -10.39 -17.75
N ILE A 747 13.13 -9.24 -17.27
CA ILE A 747 11.72 -9.12 -16.83
C ILE A 747 10.78 -8.98 -18.03
N THR A 748 9.59 -9.54 -17.88
CA THR A 748 8.55 -9.54 -18.92
C THR A 748 7.57 -8.38 -18.80
N GLY A 749 7.46 -7.76 -17.62
CA GLY A 749 6.44 -6.76 -17.35
C GLY A 749 6.77 -5.35 -17.86
N VAL A 750 8.05 -4.94 -17.81
CA VAL A 750 8.43 -3.56 -18.14
C VAL A 750 9.73 -3.57 -18.95
N PRO A 751 9.68 -3.37 -20.27
CA PRO A 751 10.89 -3.20 -21.10
C PRO A 751 11.60 -1.90 -20.76
N PHE A 752 12.92 -1.81 -20.99
CA PHE A 752 13.69 -0.59 -20.72
C PHE A 752 13.44 -0.01 -19.33
N TYR A 753 13.39 -0.87 -18.30
CA TYR A 753 13.27 -0.50 -16.88
C TYR A 753 14.50 0.29 -16.35
N ASN A 754 15.28 0.90 -17.24
CA ASN A 754 16.50 1.65 -16.95
C ASN A 754 16.22 3.16 -16.88
N PHE A 755 15.86 3.81 -17.99
CA PHE A 755 15.69 5.26 -18.07
C PHE A 755 14.63 5.87 -17.15
N PRO A 756 13.53 5.17 -16.75
CA PRO A 756 12.53 5.76 -15.86
C PRO A 756 13.14 6.25 -14.54
N TYR A 757 14.16 5.55 -14.03
CA TYR A 757 14.89 5.97 -12.83
C TYR A 757 15.70 7.25 -13.04
N THR A 758 16.38 7.37 -14.18
CA THR A 758 17.16 8.58 -14.49
C THR A 758 16.23 9.77 -14.70
N PHE A 759 15.08 9.57 -15.35
CA PHE A 759 14.03 10.58 -15.46
C PHE A 759 13.56 11.00 -14.07
N GLY A 760 13.12 10.05 -13.24
CA GLY A 760 12.61 10.33 -11.90
C GLY A 760 13.62 11.10 -11.06
N TYR A 761 14.88 10.67 -11.07
CA TYR A 761 15.97 11.36 -10.37
C TYR A 761 16.13 12.81 -10.84
N LEU A 762 16.28 13.04 -12.15
CA LEU A 762 16.46 14.41 -12.66
C LEU A 762 15.21 15.28 -12.50
N PHE A 763 14.03 14.70 -12.65
CA PHE A 763 12.77 15.41 -12.46
C PHE A 763 12.64 15.85 -11.00
N SER A 764 12.92 14.98 -10.03
CA SER A 764 12.98 15.35 -8.61
C SER A 764 14.05 16.41 -8.31
N MET A 765 15.23 16.32 -8.91
CA MET A 765 16.28 17.33 -8.73
C MET A 765 15.87 18.69 -9.28
N GLY A 766 15.20 18.73 -10.44
CA GLY A 766 14.67 19.96 -11.03
C GLY A 766 13.54 20.56 -10.21
N ILE A 767 12.62 19.73 -9.68
CA ILE A 767 11.59 20.16 -8.73
C ILE A 767 12.23 20.72 -7.47
N TYR A 768 13.26 20.05 -6.92
CA TYR A 768 13.96 20.50 -5.72
C TYR A 768 14.67 21.83 -5.93
N ALA A 769 15.35 22.00 -7.07
CA ALA A 769 15.99 23.25 -7.44
C ALA A 769 14.97 24.41 -7.52
N LYS A 770 13.82 24.19 -8.17
CA LYS A 770 12.72 25.18 -8.22
C LYS A 770 12.14 25.48 -6.84
N ALA A 771 11.94 24.45 -6.03
CA ALA A 771 11.38 24.61 -4.70
C ALA A 771 12.31 25.43 -3.78
N MET A 772 13.62 25.28 -3.95
CA MET A 772 14.61 26.11 -3.25
C MET A 772 14.58 27.59 -3.69
N GLU A 773 14.15 27.88 -4.92
CA GLU A 773 13.99 29.26 -5.44
C GLU A 773 12.67 29.90 -4.96
N GLU A 774 11.59 29.13 -4.93
CA GLU A 774 10.24 29.61 -4.57
C GLU A 774 9.95 29.60 -3.07
N GLY A 775 10.61 28.74 -2.29
CA GLY A 775 10.45 28.65 -0.84
C GLY A 775 9.10 28.06 -0.41
N ALA A 776 8.54 28.55 0.70
CA ALA A 776 7.36 27.98 1.36
C ALA A 776 6.09 27.96 0.48
N ASP A 777 6.03 28.79 -0.56
CA ASP A 777 4.90 28.84 -1.50
C ASP A 777 4.85 27.63 -2.46
N PHE A 778 5.89 26.79 -2.48
CA PHE A 778 6.01 25.66 -3.39
C PHE A 778 5.23 24.40 -2.93
N GLU A 779 4.87 24.28 -1.64
CA GLU A 779 4.24 23.07 -1.09
C GLU A 779 2.97 22.68 -1.86
N GLN A 780 2.05 23.63 -2.07
CA GLN A 780 0.78 23.32 -2.76
C GLN A 780 1.01 22.93 -4.22
N LYS A 781 1.94 23.60 -4.92
CA LYS A 781 2.29 23.24 -6.30
C LYS A 781 2.87 21.83 -6.38
N TYR A 782 3.69 21.44 -5.41
CA TYR A 782 4.22 20.09 -5.33
C TYR A 782 3.12 19.05 -5.09
N ILE A 783 2.19 19.32 -4.17
CA ILE A 783 1.02 18.45 -3.92
C ILE A 783 0.16 18.32 -5.18
N ASP A 784 -0.15 19.42 -5.86
CA ASP A 784 -0.95 19.44 -7.08
C ASP A 784 -0.25 18.69 -8.23
N LEU A 785 1.07 18.83 -8.34
CA LEU A 785 1.89 18.04 -9.27
C LEU A 785 1.79 16.55 -8.97
N LEU A 786 1.98 16.12 -7.72
CA LEU A 786 1.88 14.72 -7.32
C LEU A 786 0.49 14.15 -7.63
N ARG A 787 -0.58 14.92 -7.36
CA ARG A 787 -1.97 14.53 -7.65
C ARG A 787 -2.24 14.30 -9.14
N ASP A 788 -1.60 15.07 -10.00
CA ASP A 788 -1.81 14.97 -11.45
C ASP A 788 -0.90 13.94 -12.14
N THR A 789 0.10 13.36 -11.46
CA THR A 789 0.92 12.28 -12.02
C THR A 789 0.11 11.06 -12.51
N GLY A 790 -1.06 10.83 -11.92
CA GLY A 790 -1.99 9.77 -12.32
C GLY A 790 -2.88 10.13 -13.51
N ARG A 791 -2.90 11.40 -13.94
CA ARG A 791 -3.92 11.97 -14.84
C ARG A 791 -3.37 12.72 -16.05
N LEU A 792 -2.05 12.88 -16.15
CA LEU A 792 -1.39 13.63 -17.22
C LEU A 792 -0.17 12.86 -17.77
N ASP A 793 0.22 13.16 -19.02
CA ASP A 793 1.57 12.90 -19.52
C ASP A 793 2.58 13.85 -18.89
N VAL A 794 3.86 13.45 -18.91
CA VAL A 794 4.89 14.16 -18.14
C VAL A 794 5.21 15.54 -18.69
N GLU A 795 5.05 15.76 -19.99
CA GLU A 795 5.24 17.07 -20.59
C GLU A 795 4.13 18.05 -20.14
N THR A 796 2.88 17.61 -20.20
CA THR A 796 1.73 18.41 -19.74
C THR A 796 1.78 18.64 -18.23
N LEU A 797 2.21 17.63 -17.46
CA LEU A 797 2.41 17.72 -16.02
C LEU A 797 3.43 18.83 -15.66
N ALA A 798 4.58 18.82 -16.33
CA ALA A 798 5.66 19.76 -16.06
C ALA A 798 5.32 21.18 -16.54
N ASP A 799 4.66 21.33 -17.69
CA ASP A 799 4.18 22.63 -18.17
C ASP A 799 3.18 23.24 -17.19
N LYS A 800 2.16 22.46 -16.80
CA LYS A 800 1.09 22.91 -15.90
C LYS A 800 1.60 23.38 -14.54
N HIS A 801 2.49 22.61 -13.91
CA HIS A 801 2.86 22.83 -12.51
C HIS A 801 4.19 23.55 -12.31
N LEU A 802 5.11 23.44 -13.27
CA LEU A 802 6.46 24.00 -13.17
C LEU A 802 6.74 25.08 -14.22
N GLY A 803 5.86 25.24 -15.22
CA GLY A 803 6.02 26.17 -16.33
C GLY A 803 7.21 25.82 -17.24
N VAL A 804 7.49 24.52 -17.43
CA VAL A 804 8.65 24.05 -18.21
C VAL A 804 8.26 23.07 -19.31
N ASP A 805 8.97 23.18 -20.43
CA ASP A 805 8.88 22.24 -21.55
C ASP A 805 9.99 21.17 -21.41
N LEU A 806 9.62 19.94 -21.08
CA LEU A 806 10.58 18.83 -20.91
C LEU A 806 11.25 18.40 -22.22
N THR A 807 10.75 18.86 -23.39
CA THR A 807 11.42 18.67 -24.68
C THR A 807 12.54 19.69 -24.92
N LYS A 808 12.89 20.51 -23.92
CA LYS A 808 13.98 21.48 -23.95
C LYS A 808 15.03 21.17 -22.88
N PRO A 809 16.31 21.54 -23.11
CA PRO A 809 17.38 21.20 -22.19
C PRO A 809 17.33 21.99 -20.87
N ASP A 810 16.65 23.13 -20.80
CA ASP A 810 16.77 24.09 -19.70
C ASP A 810 16.44 23.48 -18.33
N PHE A 811 15.32 22.74 -18.22
CA PHE A 811 14.93 22.08 -16.97
C PHE A 811 15.94 20.99 -16.55
N TRP A 812 16.36 20.15 -17.50
CA TRP A 812 17.35 19.10 -17.26
C TRP A 812 18.71 19.68 -16.88
N GLN A 813 19.10 20.80 -17.50
CA GLN A 813 20.34 21.50 -17.20
C GLN A 813 20.30 22.10 -15.80
N GLN A 814 19.19 22.72 -15.39
CA GLN A 814 19.00 23.25 -14.03
C GLN A 814 19.14 22.12 -12.98
N ALA A 815 18.50 20.97 -13.21
CA ALA A 815 18.61 19.79 -12.35
C ALA A 815 20.06 19.29 -12.22
N ILE A 816 20.80 19.23 -13.34
CA ILE A 816 22.22 18.80 -13.33
C ILE A 816 23.12 19.84 -12.68
N ASP A 817 22.86 21.14 -12.87
CA ASP A 817 23.67 22.21 -12.28
C ASP A 817 23.51 22.29 -10.76
N PHE A 818 22.34 21.92 -10.23
CA PHE A 818 22.14 21.68 -8.80
C PHE A 818 23.08 20.57 -8.30
N VAL A 819 23.07 19.40 -8.94
CA VAL A 819 23.96 18.28 -8.55
C VAL A 819 25.45 18.63 -8.72
N LYS A 820 25.82 19.44 -9.73
CA LYS A 820 27.20 19.91 -9.92
C LYS A 820 27.69 20.82 -8.78
N GLN A 821 26.81 21.36 -7.93
CA GLN A 821 27.23 22.06 -6.71
C GLN A 821 27.90 21.10 -5.72
N ASP A 822 27.39 19.88 -5.59
CA ASP A 822 27.99 18.84 -4.75
C ASP A 822 29.38 18.47 -5.27
N VAL A 823 29.54 18.34 -6.60
CA VAL A 823 30.85 18.10 -7.22
C VAL A 823 31.83 19.23 -6.86
N ARG A 824 31.44 20.50 -7.04
CA ARG A 824 32.31 21.64 -6.70
C ARG A 824 32.72 21.62 -5.23
N THR A 825 31.75 21.44 -4.33
CA THR A 825 32.00 21.39 -2.89
C THR A 825 32.93 20.24 -2.51
N PHE A 826 32.73 19.06 -3.10
CA PHE A 826 33.61 17.91 -2.90
C PHE A 826 35.05 18.18 -3.36
N MET A 827 35.21 18.78 -4.55
CA MET A 827 36.53 19.13 -5.07
C MET A 827 37.24 20.15 -4.16
N GLU A 828 36.54 21.20 -3.71
CA GLU A 828 37.08 22.24 -2.81
C GLU A 828 37.50 21.68 -1.44
N LEU A 829 36.67 20.81 -0.83
CA LEU A 829 36.98 20.19 0.46
C LEU A 829 38.14 19.21 0.36
N THR A 830 38.29 18.56 -0.79
CA THR A 830 39.32 17.55 -0.97
C THR A 830 40.63 18.13 -1.44
N GLU A 831 40.69 19.29 -2.12
CA GLU A 831 41.92 19.88 -2.72
C GLU A 831 43.16 19.90 -1.79
N LYS A 832 42.94 19.99 -0.47
CA LYS A 832 43.99 20.06 0.56
C LYS A 832 44.44 18.69 1.11
N LYS A 833 43.80 17.60 0.71
CA LYS A 833 44.10 16.21 1.09
C LYS A 833 44.88 15.52 -0.01
#